data_AF-A0A926QM83-F1
#
_entry.id   AF-A0A926QM83-F1
#
_cell.length_a   1.000
_cell.length_b   1.000
_cell.length_c   1.000
_cell.angle_alpha   90.00
_cell.angle_beta   90.00
_cell.angle_gamma   90.00
#
_symmetry.space_group_name_H-M   'P 1'
#
loop_
_entity.id
_entity.type
_entity.pdbx_description
1 polymer ?
#
loop_
_entity_poly.entity_id
_entity_poly.type
_entity_poly.pdbx_seq_one_letter_code
_entity_poly.pdbx_strand_id
1 'polypeptide(L)'
;MRKINYTLIALIFVILVSSVEVVLKNYENTLLQELKLSEESQLSSRALALKSAVDRNFNLMASLEAYVTSGYLEGKNDREVMDYMESLYNGVQSSAFNLLIVPKGIVKYVYPLQGNESIVNWDLLNDPRANLQEQIQRGLQTKKMTVDGPFKLLQGNNGLVARKPIYQNGNFWGFVSVGLDKDKLLLESGVAGKDNRALQVAIRNPGEPAFYGDDQIFQMKPMYATIEFYGKIWELAALPQSSSIQSVKEQIQLIRCAYILVLLLGHIFYIYIVRQRNQLSRIVQERTQELLEANEDLTAVNEELKAGEHELQQYTRRLQESEQMLSYMAYHDMLTGIYNRAHFQTLLKEQIERHRDRSSTLAVLFFDMDNFKMVNDSHGHHMGDMLLQEVVNRIRQAELSYQTFARFGGDEFAMLLTDCSYEQDIQSLCERLLDLFKVPCTIANRSFFVSISIGIAQYPQSGTTWDMLLKNADIAMYIAKKESGSSYTFFTLQMETSSLTKLEMGNHLRQAMDRNELEIVYQPQVDCMQGKIIGVEALLRWKHTTKGYISPAVFIPLAEEMGLIVPIGEWILRRACSQMKAWHHMLEQPLAISVNLSVRQLHDERFVDKVCHILEETGLEAKYLEMEITENVAMKDEQLDALRHLRHMGIAISVDDFGTHYSSLSYLKRFPVTKIKLDQSFVRGVQSDDKDRAMIKAIISVANSFQLEIIAEGVETEEQASFLVENGCRQIQGYYFFRPMSAEQVMVVLKQSLRPKLVFMEVAAAGEEE
;
A
#
# COMPACT_ATOMS: atom_id res chain seq x y z
N MET A 1 25.41 -29.05 -21.96
CA MET A 1 25.36 -29.56 -23.35
C MET A 1 26.03 -28.56 -24.27
N ARG A 2 27.01 -28.83 -25.11
CA ARG A 2 27.85 -29.99 -25.42
C ARG A 2 29.25 -29.37 -25.59
N LYS A 3 30.32 -30.01 -25.09
CA LYS A 3 31.61 -29.91 -25.78
C LYS A 3 31.32 -30.33 -27.21
N ILE A 4 30.99 -29.38 -28.09
CA ILE A 4 30.95 -29.63 -29.52
C ILE A 4 32.39 -29.92 -29.82
N ASN A 5 32.65 -31.21 -29.91
CA ASN A 5 33.97 -31.79 -30.01
C ASN A 5 34.63 -31.13 -31.22
N TYR A 6 35.62 -30.27 -30.96
CA TYR A 6 36.49 -29.69 -32.00
C TYR A 6 37.02 -30.78 -32.94
N THR A 7 37.11 -32.03 -32.45
CA THR A 7 37.41 -33.23 -33.24
C THR A 7 36.37 -33.55 -34.31
N LEU A 8 35.07 -33.37 -34.08
CA LEU A 8 34.02 -33.59 -35.08
C LEU A 8 34.10 -32.55 -36.21
N ILE A 9 34.40 -31.30 -35.86
CA ILE A 9 34.54 -30.22 -36.86
C ILE A 9 35.83 -30.40 -37.66
N ALA A 10 36.93 -30.77 -36.99
CA ALA A 10 38.17 -31.13 -37.67
C ALA A 10 37.96 -32.32 -38.62
N LEU A 11 37.16 -33.31 -38.20
CA LEU A 11 36.80 -34.45 -39.05
C LEU A 11 35.99 -34.01 -40.27
N ILE A 12 34.98 -33.15 -40.11
CA ILE A 12 34.18 -32.60 -41.23
C ILE A 12 35.08 -31.80 -42.18
N PHE A 13 35.99 -30.99 -41.66
CA PHE A 13 36.96 -30.24 -42.47
C PHE A 13 37.84 -31.19 -43.29
N VAL A 14 38.38 -32.24 -42.68
CA VAL A 14 39.19 -33.26 -43.37
C VAL A 14 38.39 -33.97 -44.46
N ILE A 15 37.12 -34.32 -44.21
CA ILE A 15 36.24 -34.95 -45.19
C ILE A 15 35.97 -34.01 -46.38
N LEU A 16 35.67 -32.73 -46.11
CA LEU A 16 35.44 -31.72 -47.15
C LEU A 16 36.67 -31.52 -48.04
N VAL A 17 37.84 -31.32 -47.42
CA VAL A 17 39.13 -31.22 -48.14
C VAL A 17 39.37 -32.46 -49.01
N SER A 18 39.18 -33.65 -48.46
CA SER A 18 39.38 -34.91 -49.19
C SER A 18 38.41 -35.04 -50.37
N SER A 19 37.14 -34.66 -50.18
CA SER A 19 36.12 -34.74 -51.24
C SER A 19 36.42 -33.80 -52.40
N VAL A 20 36.86 -32.57 -52.13
CA VAL A 20 37.19 -31.59 -53.17
C VAL A 20 38.49 -31.96 -53.87
N GLU A 21 39.47 -32.55 -53.17
CA GLU A 21 40.68 -33.05 -53.82
C GLU A 21 40.36 -34.15 -54.85
N VAL A 22 39.39 -35.03 -54.55
CA VAL A 22 38.89 -36.01 -55.54
C VAL A 22 38.26 -35.32 -56.75
N VAL A 23 37.45 -34.28 -56.52
CA VAL A 23 36.81 -33.51 -57.61
C VAL A 23 37.84 -32.78 -58.47
N LEU A 24 38.80 -32.09 -57.85
CA LEU A 24 39.86 -31.37 -58.55
C LEU A 24 40.74 -32.32 -59.37
N LYS A 25 41.04 -33.50 -58.83
CA LYS A 25 41.78 -34.53 -59.58
C LYS A 25 40.99 -35.04 -60.78
N ASN A 26 39.68 -35.25 -60.65
CA ASN A 26 38.84 -35.61 -61.78
C ASN A 26 38.78 -34.50 -62.82
N TYR A 27 38.68 -33.24 -62.39
CA TYR A 27 38.66 -32.09 -63.28
C TYR A 27 40.00 -31.90 -64.02
N GLU A 28 41.14 -32.06 -63.33
CA GLU A 28 42.47 -32.07 -63.92
C GLU A 28 42.59 -33.13 -65.02
N ASN A 29 42.11 -34.36 -64.76
CA ASN A 29 42.11 -35.43 -65.75
C ASN A 29 41.26 -35.08 -66.98
N THR A 30 40.07 -34.49 -66.79
CA THR A 30 39.22 -34.05 -67.90
C THR A 30 39.91 -32.99 -68.76
N LEU A 31 40.51 -31.97 -68.13
CA LEU A 31 41.23 -30.91 -68.85
C LEU A 31 42.44 -31.44 -69.63
N LEU A 32 43.21 -32.36 -69.03
CA LEU A 32 44.34 -33.00 -69.72
C LEU A 32 43.86 -33.85 -70.90
N GLN A 33 42.69 -34.50 -70.80
CA GLN A 33 42.10 -35.26 -71.90
C GLN A 33 41.62 -34.35 -73.03
N GLU A 34 40.96 -33.24 -72.72
CA GLU A 34 40.55 -32.23 -73.71
C GLU A 34 41.74 -31.59 -74.42
N LEU A 35 42.80 -31.25 -73.67
CA LEU A 35 44.04 -30.73 -74.23
C LEU A 35 44.67 -31.72 -75.20
N LYS A 36 44.77 -33.01 -74.81
CA LYS A 36 45.30 -34.07 -75.65
C LYS A 36 44.52 -34.19 -76.97
N LEU A 37 43.19 -34.22 -76.92
CA LEU A 37 42.35 -34.28 -78.12
C LEU A 37 42.54 -33.05 -79.03
N SER A 38 42.68 -31.87 -78.43
CA SER A 38 42.94 -30.63 -79.18
C SER A 38 44.30 -30.67 -79.90
N GLU A 39 45.35 -31.10 -79.20
CA GLU A 39 46.70 -31.22 -79.78
C GLU A 39 46.78 -32.33 -80.85
N GLU A 40 46.10 -33.47 -80.67
CA GLU A 40 45.97 -34.52 -81.70
C GLU A 40 45.25 -34.01 -82.97
N SER A 41 44.22 -33.19 -82.79
CA SER A 41 43.50 -32.54 -83.90
C SER A 41 44.40 -31.55 -84.65
N GLN A 42 45.19 -30.74 -83.95
CA GLN A 42 46.17 -29.84 -84.56
C GLN A 42 47.25 -30.60 -85.33
N LEU A 43 47.77 -31.70 -84.77
CA LEU A 43 48.76 -32.55 -85.43
C LEU A 43 48.20 -33.14 -86.74
N SER A 44 46.96 -33.62 -86.70
CA SER A 44 46.25 -34.14 -87.88
C SER A 44 46.03 -33.07 -88.94
N SER A 45 45.70 -31.84 -88.54
CA SER A 45 45.57 -30.70 -89.46
C SER A 45 46.90 -30.37 -90.16
N ARG A 46 48.02 -30.39 -89.44
CA ARG A 46 49.36 -30.20 -90.01
C ARG A 46 49.76 -31.32 -90.97
N ALA A 47 49.46 -32.57 -90.63
CA ALA A 47 49.68 -33.71 -91.51
C ALA A 47 48.94 -33.52 -92.86
N LEU A 48 47.68 -33.07 -92.81
CA LEU A 48 46.89 -32.78 -94.00
C LEU A 48 47.44 -31.59 -94.82
N ALA A 49 47.93 -30.55 -94.15
CA ALA A 49 48.55 -29.40 -94.80
C ALA A 49 49.84 -29.79 -95.55
N LEU A 50 50.67 -30.66 -94.94
CA LEU A 50 51.88 -31.20 -95.56
C LEU A 50 51.54 -32.09 -96.76
N LYS A 51 50.55 -32.99 -96.63
CA LYS A 51 50.04 -33.76 -97.78
C LYS A 51 49.62 -32.84 -98.93
N SER A 52 48.84 -31.80 -98.63
CA SER A 52 48.36 -30.85 -99.63
C SER A 52 49.49 -30.08 -100.30
N ALA A 53 50.57 -29.74 -99.56
CA ALA A 53 51.75 -29.10 -100.13
C ALA A 53 52.49 -30.02 -101.11
N VAL A 54 52.65 -31.30 -100.76
CA VAL A 54 53.22 -32.32 -101.65
C VAL A 54 52.38 -32.47 -102.92
N ASP A 55 51.07 -32.66 -102.78
CA ASP A 55 50.14 -32.84 -103.90
C ASP A 55 50.16 -31.63 -104.85
N ARG A 56 50.15 -30.40 -104.33
CA ARG A 56 50.25 -29.17 -105.14
C ARG A 56 51.55 -29.11 -105.95
N ASN A 57 52.67 -29.42 -105.34
CA ASN A 57 53.97 -29.38 -106.00
C ASN A 57 54.10 -30.48 -107.07
N PHE A 58 53.49 -31.64 -106.86
CA PHE A 58 53.44 -32.69 -107.88
C PHE A 58 52.45 -32.39 -109.02
N ASN A 59 51.53 -31.43 -108.90
CA ASN A 59 50.75 -30.97 -110.06
C ASN A 59 51.64 -30.36 -111.16
N LEU A 60 52.81 -29.79 -110.82
CA LEU A 60 53.81 -29.35 -111.82
C LEU A 60 54.22 -30.51 -112.75
N MET A 61 54.22 -31.72 -112.22
CA MET A 61 54.55 -32.92 -112.98
C MET A 61 53.50 -33.26 -114.03
N ALA A 62 52.22 -33.06 -113.71
CA ALA A 62 51.14 -33.26 -114.67
C ALA A 62 51.24 -32.25 -115.83
N SER A 63 51.65 -31.02 -115.55
CA SER A 63 51.92 -30.01 -116.59
C SER A 63 53.10 -30.40 -117.49
N LEU A 64 54.22 -30.86 -116.91
CA LEU A 64 55.35 -31.37 -117.69
C LEU A 64 54.98 -32.59 -118.54
N GLU A 65 54.23 -33.54 -117.96
CA GLU A 65 53.72 -34.70 -118.70
C GLU A 65 52.90 -34.24 -119.90
N ALA A 66 51.90 -33.36 -119.69
CA ALA A 66 51.03 -32.89 -120.75
C ALA A 66 51.82 -32.20 -121.88
N TYR A 67 52.86 -31.43 -121.52
CA TYR A 67 53.75 -30.79 -122.48
C TYR A 67 54.52 -31.81 -123.33
N VAL A 68 55.04 -32.88 -122.71
CA VAL A 68 55.77 -33.94 -123.41
C VAL A 68 54.85 -34.84 -124.25
N THR A 69 53.68 -35.22 -123.73
CA THR A 69 52.78 -36.17 -124.41
C THR A 69 52.03 -35.56 -125.58
N SER A 70 51.73 -34.26 -125.53
CA SER A 70 50.98 -33.56 -126.58
C SER A 70 51.81 -33.26 -127.84
N GLY A 71 53.04 -33.80 -127.95
CA GLY A 71 53.92 -33.63 -129.10
C GLY A 71 54.58 -32.25 -129.21
N TYR A 72 54.42 -31.36 -128.21
CA TYR A 72 54.98 -30.01 -128.25
C TYR A 72 56.51 -29.96 -128.26
N LEU A 73 57.20 -31.07 -128.01
CA LEU A 73 58.67 -31.15 -128.16
C LEU A 73 59.11 -31.33 -129.62
N GLU A 74 58.25 -31.81 -130.51
CA GLU A 74 58.62 -32.04 -131.91
C GLU A 74 58.77 -30.71 -132.66
N GLY A 75 59.99 -30.44 -133.16
CA GLY A 75 60.31 -29.22 -133.90
C GLY A 75 60.66 -28.00 -133.05
N LYS A 76 60.65 -28.11 -131.70
CA LYS A 76 61.10 -27.05 -130.80
C LYS A 76 62.60 -27.09 -130.60
N ASN A 77 63.22 -25.90 -130.50
CA ASN A 77 64.62 -25.81 -130.11
C ASN A 77 64.77 -25.94 -128.59
N ASP A 78 65.98 -26.25 -128.11
CA ASP A 78 66.24 -26.49 -126.69
C ASP A 78 65.90 -25.26 -125.81
N ARG A 79 65.91 -24.04 -126.37
CA ARG A 79 65.57 -22.80 -125.66
C ARG A 79 64.07 -22.68 -125.40
N GLU A 80 63.22 -22.99 -126.37
CA GLU A 80 61.75 -22.95 -126.21
C GLU A 80 61.26 -23.95 -125.15
N VAL A 81 61.93 -25.10 -125.01
CA VAL A 81 61.63 -26.10 -123.97
C VAL A 81 62.01 -25.55 -122.59
N MET A 82 63.18 -24.92 -122.48
CA MET A 82 63.63 -24.30 -121.22
C MET A 82 62.74 -23.11 -120.82
N ASP A 83 62.29 -22.27 -121.75
CA ASP A 83 61.39 -21.14 -121.48
C ASP A 83 60.03 -21.62 -120.90
N TYR A 84 59.51 -22.76 -121.38
CA TYR A 84 58.29 -23.37 -120.81
C TYR A 84 58.54 -23.89 -119.38
N MET A 85 59.65 -24.60 -119.16
CA MET A 85 60.02 -25.08 -117.83
C MET A 85 60.26 -23.92 -116.86
N GLU A 86 60.83 -22.81 -117.31
CA GLU A 86 60.99 -21.58 -116.54
C GLU A 86 59.64 -20.97 -116.14
N SER A 87 58.72 -20.81 -117.09
CA SER A 87 57.38 -20.27 -116.83
C SER A 87 56.60 -21.14 -115.84
N LEU A 88 56.70 -22.47 -115.98
CA LEU A 88 56.06 -23.42 -115.07
C LEU A 88 56.68 -23.38 -113.66
N TYR A 89 58.01 -23.26 -113.59
CA TYR A 89 58.75 -23.16 -112.33
C TYR A 89 58.46 -21.85 -111.58
N ASN A 90 58.47 -20.72 -112.29
CA ASN A 90 58.22 -19.39 -111.72
C ASN A 90 56.74 -19.12 -111.45
N GLY A 91 55.83 -19.77 -112.18
CA GLY A 91 54.38 -19.58 -112.08
C GLY A 91 53.74 -20.16 -110.81
N VAL A 92 54.47 -20.99 -110.07
CA VAL A 92 54.01 -21.59 -108.81
C VAL A 92 55.03 -21.30 -107.72
N GLN A 93 54.59 -20.64 -106.63
CA GLN A 93 55.35 -20.66 -105.37
C GLN A 93 55.43 -22.12 -104.90
N SER A 94 56.52 -22.77 -105.30
CA SER A 94 56.69 -24.21 -105.18
C SER A 94 57.94 -24.51 -104.36
N SER A 95 57.86 -25.57 -103.55
CA SER A 95 59.00 -26.22 -102.91
C SER A 95 59.84 -27.00 -103.92
N ALA A 96 59.50 -26.93 -105.21
CA ALA A 96 60.28 -27.53 -106.27
C ALA A 96 61.65 -26.85 -106.36
N PHE A 97 62.72 -27.64 -106.33
CA PHE A 97 64.08 -27.16 -106.57
C PHE A 97 64.54 -27.47 -107.99
N ASN A 98 63.89 -28.41 -108.69
CA ASN A 98 64.07 -28.61 -110.12
C ASN A 98 62.87 -29.26 -110.81
N LEU A 99 62.79 -29.03 -112.11
CA LEU A 99 61.95 -29.73 -113.08
C LEU A 99 62.89 -30.42 -114.07
N LEU A 100 62.58 -31.68 -114.43
CA LEU A 100 63.40 -32.49 -115.34
C LEU A 100 62.57 -33.10 -116.45
N ILE A 101 63.12 -33.08 -117.67
CA ILE A 101 62.65 -33.87 -118.81
C ILE A 101 63.81 -34.75 -119.27
N VAL A 102 63.58 -36.06 -119.27
CA VAL A 102 64.60 -37.11 -119.35
C VAL A 102 64.27 -38.07 -120.50
N PRO A 103 64.47 -37.66 -121.77
CA PRO A 103 64.22 -38.52 -122.92
C PRO A 103 65.16 -39.73 -122.92
N LYS A 104 64.63 -40.91 -123.24
CA LYS A 104 65.37 -42.20 -123.29
C LYS A 104 66.13 -42.55 -122.00
N GLY A 105 65.78 -41.94 -120.87
CA GLY A 105 66.44 -42.16 -119.59
C GLY A 105 67.66 -41.26 -119.30
N ILE A 106 68.08 -40.42 -120.25
CA ILE A 106 69.20 -39.48 -120.06
C ILE A 106 68.65 -38.08 -119.77
N VAL A 107 69.10 -37.44 -118.69
CA VAL A 107 68.64 -36.10 -118.30
C VAL A 107 69.09 -35.08 -119.34
N LYS A 108 68.15 -34.57 -120.15
CA LYS A 108 68.43 -33.58 -121.20
C LYS A 108 68.07 -32.15 -120.76
N TYR A 109 66.90 -31.96 -120.17
CA TYR A 109 66.43 -30.63 -119.74
C TYR A 109 66.27 -30.58 -118.22
N VAL A 110 66.85 -29.54 -117.63
CA VAL A 110 66.75 -29.25 -116.19
C VAL A 110 66.56 -27.75 -115.98
N TYR A 111 65.58 -27.39 -115.17
CA TYR A 111 65.36 -26.00 -114.77
C TYR A 111 65.09 -25.89 -113.26
N PRO A 112 65.72 -24.93 -112.54
CA PRO A 112 66.82 -24.07 -113.00
C PRO A 112 68.12 -24.87 -113.19
N LEU A 113 68.96 -24.46 -114.15
CA LEU A 113 70.26 -25.11 -114.36
C LEU A 113 71.22 -24.87 -113.19
N GLN A 114 71.16 -23.67 -112.59
CA GLN A 114 72.01 -23.28 -111.46
C GLN A 114 71.82 -24.23 -110.28
N GLY A 115 72.90 -24.90 -109.85
CA GLY A 115 72.90 -25.87 -108.76
C GLY A 115 72.42 -27.29 -109.15
N ASN A 116 72.06 -27.50 -110.41
CA ASN A 116 71.64 -28.79 -110.97
C ASN A 116 72.57 -29.28 -112.11
N GLU A 117 73.73 -28.68 -112.29
CA GLU A 117 74.66 -28.98 -113.38
C GLU A 117 75.18 -30.43 -113.32
N SER A 118 75.31 -30.97 -112.10
CA SER A 118 75.83 -32.32 -111.85
C SER A 118 74.94 -33.47 -112.34
N ILE A 119 73.66 -33.19 -112.64
CA ILE A 119 72.71 -34.20 -113.11
C ILE A 119 72.44 -34.14 -114.61
N VAL A 120 73.01 -33.16 -115.33
CA VAL A 120 72.87 -33.06 -116.79
C VAL A 120 73.61 -34.23 -117.44
N ASN A 121 73.01 -34.87 -118.44
CA ASN A 121 73.50 -36.10 -119.10
C ASN A 121 73.59 -37.33 -118.19
N TRP A 122 73.03 -37.29 -116.98
CA TRP A 122 72.98 -38.45 -116.11
C TRP A 122 72.01 -39.51 -116.66
N ASP A 123 72.44 -40.76 -116.70
CA ASP A 123 71.62 -41.90 -117.13
C ASP A 123 70.86 -42.49 -115.93
N LEU A 124 69.54 -42.25 -115.90
CA LEU A 124 68.67 -42.77 -114.86
C LEU A 124 68.46 -44.29 -114.95
N LEU A 125 68.48 -44.87 -116.16
CA LEU A 125 68.20 -46.31 -116.34
C LEU A 125 69.36 -47.18 -115.85
N ASN A 126 70.58 -46.64 -115.84
CA ASN A 126 71.80 -47.34 -115.43
C ASN A 126 72.39 -46.82 -114.10
N ASP A 127 71.59 -46.13 -113.28
CA ASP A 127 72.06 -45.59 -112.00
C ASP A 127 72.45 -46.71 -111.02
N PRO A 128 73.61 -46.63 -110.33
CA PRO A 128 74.10 -47.70 -109.45
C PRO A 128 73.32 -47.84 -108.13
N ARG A 129 72.40 -46.93 -107.80
CA ARG A 129 71.65 -46.96 -106.54
C ARG A 129 70.46 -47.92 -106.61
N ALA A 130 70.47 -48.94 -105.74
CA ALA A 130 69.45 -49.99 -105.71
C ALA A 130 68.02 -49.47 -105.48
N ASN A 131 67.84 -48.48 -104.59
CA ASN A 131 66.52 -47.87 -104.33
C ASN A 131 65.96 -47.12 -105.54
N LEU A 132 66.81 -46.44 -106.30
CA LEU A 132 66.41 -45.71 -107.50
C LEU A 132 66.07 -46.68 -108.64
N GLN A 133 66.82 -47.77 -108.79
CA GLN A 133 66.53 -48.83 -109.76
C GLN A 133 65.17 -49.49 -109.49
N GLU A 134 64.90 -49.85 -108.24
CA GLU A 134 63.61 -50.41 -107.84
C GLU A 134 62.45 -49.43 -108.11
N GLN A 135 62.65 -48.14 -107.79
CA GLN A 135 61.67 -47.09 -108.07
C GLN A 135 61.38 -46.97 -109.57
N ILE A 136 62.43 -46.92 -110.40
CA ILE A 136 62.32 -46.78 -111.85
C ILE A 136 61.62 -47.99 -112.45
N GLN A 137 62.01 -49.21 -112.04
CA GLN A 137 61.39 -50.45 -112.50
C GLN A 137 59.90 -50.51 -112.11
N ARG A 138 59.56 -50.14 -110.86
CA ARG A 138 58.17 -50.05 -110.39
C ARG A 138 57.38 -49.02 -111.18
N GLY A 139 57.96 -47.85 -111.47
CA GLY A 139 57.35 -46.83 -112.31
C GLY A 139 57.04 -47.36 -113.71
N LEU A 140 58.03 -47.99 -114.37
CA LEU A 140 57.87 -48.57 -115.70
C LEU A 140 56.79 -49.66 -115.74
N GLN A 141 56.79 -50.58 -114.77
CA GLN A 141 55.78 -51.65 -114.66
C GLN A 141 54.36 -51.12 -114.42
N THR A 142 54.22 -50.18 -113.49
CA THR A 142 52.90 -49.64 -113.09
C THR A 142 52.38 -48.56 -114.02
N LYS A 143 53.27 -47.94 -114.82
CA LYS A 143 53.03 -46.71 -115.60
C LYS A 143 52.52 -45.54 -114.76
N LYS A 144 52.72 -45.58 -113.44
CA LYS A 144 52.28 -44.56 -112.50
C LYS A 144 53.46 -43.72 -112.01
N MET A 145 53.13 -42.55 -111.47
CA MET A 145 54.11 -41.72 -110.77
C MET A 145 54.62 -42.47 -109.55
N THR A 146 55.93 -42.38 -109.32
CA THR A 146 56.60 -42.92 -108.14
C THR A 146 57.29 -41.77 -107.43
N VAL A 147 57.31 -41.83 -106.11
CA VAL A 147 57.95 -40.82 -105.27
C VAL A 147 58.99 -41.52 -104.40
N ASP A 148 60.18 -40.95 -104.34
CA ASP A 148 61.23 -41.44 -103.45
C ASP A 148 61.86 -40.28 -102.68
N GLY A 149 62.43 -40.60 -101.52
CA GLY A 149 62.87 -39.61 -100.55
C GLY A 149 62.05 -39.58 -99.25
N PRO A 150 62.48 -38.75 -98.29
CA PRO A 150 63.58 -37.78 -98.43
C PRO A 150 64.95 -38.44 -98.27
N PHE A 151 65.87 -38.16 -99.20
CA PHE A 151 67.28 -38.56 -99.11
C PHE A 151 68.18 -37.43 -99.60
N LYS A 152 69.48 -37.54 -99.33
CA LYS A 152 70.46 -36.58 -99.82
C LYS A 152 70.62 -36.73 -101.32
N LEU A 153 70.16 -35.73 -102.05
CA LEU A 153 70.22 -35.67 -103.50
C LEU A 153 71.66 -35.46 -103.96
N LEU A 154 71.93 -35.73 -105.24
CA LEU A 154 73.26 -35.50 -105.85
C LEU A 154 73.66 -34.03 -105.82
N GLN A 155 72.67 -33.13 -105.76
CA GLN A 155 72.82 -31.68 -105.60
C GLN A 155 73.16 -31.25 -104.17
N GLY A 156 73.26 -32.18 -103.22
CA GLY A 156 73.63 -31.91 -101.83
C GLY A 156 72.46 -31.61 -100.88
N ASN A 157 71.28 -31.23 -101.42
CA ASN A 157 70.06 -30.96 -100.63
C ASN A 157 69.33 -32.25 -100.27
N ASN A 158 68.62 -32.26 -99.13
CA ASN A 158 67.70 -33.34 -98.79
C ASN A 158 66.35 -33.07 -99.44
N GLY A 159 65.86 -34.00 -100.25
CA GLY A 159 64.64 -33.75 -101.00
C GLY A 159 63.92 -35.01 -101.44
N LEU A 160 62.71 -34.79 -101.96
CA LEU A 160 61.87 -35.80 -102.57
C LEU A 160 61.99 -35.69 -104.07
N VAL A 161 61.95 -36.82 -104.78
CA VAL A 161 61.89 -36.82 -106.23
C VAL A 161 60.70 -37.66 -106.68
N ALA A 162 59.76 -36.99 -107.34
CA ALA A 162 58.70 -37.66 -108.08
C ALA A 162 59.17 -37.93 -109.51
N ARG A 163 58.91 -39.15 -110.00
CA ARG A 163 59.25 -39.60 -111.35
C ARG A 163 58.03 -40.25 -112.00
N LYS A 164 57.73 -39.87 -113.24
CA LYS A 164 56.65 -40.45 -114.03
C LYS A 164 57.19 -40.88 -115.38
N PRO A 165 57.08 -42.17 -115.74
CA PRO A 165 57.45 -42.62 -117.07
C PRO A 165 56.43 -42.10 -118.08
N ILE A 166 56.93 -41.54 -119.17
CA ILE A 166 56.13 -41.08 -120.29
C ILE A 166 56.21 -42.10 -121.42
N TYR A 167 55.06 -42.38 -122.02
CA TYR A 167 54.94 -43.27 -123.16
C TYR A 167 54.35 -42.50 -124.34
N GLN A 168 54.96 -42.62 -125.52
CA GLN A 168 54.43 -42.08 -126.77
C GLN A 168 54.17 -43.26 -127.71
N ASN A 169 52.97 -43.31 -128.29
CA ASN A 169 52.55 -44.39 -129.19
C ASN A 169 52.76 -45.80 -128.60
N GLY A 170 52.58 -45.95 -127.28
CA GLY A 170 52.73 -47.22 -126.55
C GLY A 170 54.17 -47.60 -126.16
N ASN A 171 55.18 -46.90 -126.68
CA ASN A 171 56.59 -47.14 -126.38
C ASN A 171 57.11 -46.18 -125.30
N PHE A 172 58.02 -46.67 -124.46
CA PHE A 172 58.66 -45.84 -123.43
C PHE A 172 59.47 -44.71 -124.08
N TRP A 173 59.12 -43.47 -123.78
CA TRP A 173 59.76 -42.28 -124.35
C TRP A 173 60.87 -41.75 -123.43
N GLY A 174 60.64 -41.74 -122.13
CA GLY A 174 61.52 -41.10 -121.15
C GLY A 174 60.79 -40.84 -119.84
N PHE A 175 61.36 -40.01 -118.98
CA PHE A 175 60.73 -39.59 -117.73
C PHE A 175 60.50 -38.08 -117.71
N VAL A 176 59.46 -37.66 -117.00
CA VAL A 176 59.43 -36.33 -116.37
C VAL A 176 59.71 -36.51 -114.89
N SER A 177 60.35 -35.54 -114.26
CA SER A 177 60.63 -35.59 -112.81
C SER A 177 60.52 -34.22 -112.18
N VAL A 178 60.06 -34.19 -110.93
CA VAL A 178 60.01 -32.98 -110.11
C VAL A 178 60.75 -33.29 -108.81
N GLY A 179 61.76 -32.49 -108.53
CA GLY A 179 62.49 -32.53 -107.26
C GLY A 179 61.92 -31.49 -106.29
N LEU A 180 61.55 -31.91 -105.09
CA LEU A 180 61.10 -31.05 -103.99
C LEU A 180 62.15 -30.96 -102.89
N ASP A 181 62.36 -29.76 -102.39
CA ASP A 181 63.21 -29.48 -101.24
C ASP A 181 62.43 -29.82 -99.97
N LYS A 182 62.97 -30.72 -99.16
CA LYS A 182 62.31 -31.17 -97.92
C LYS A 182 62.07 -30.00 -96.97
N ASP A 183 63.05 -29.13 -96.79
CA ASP A 183 63.01 -28.07 -95.78
C ASP A 183 62.05 -26.95 -96.20
N LYS A 184 62.01 -26.59 -97.49
CA LYS A 184 60.99 -25.66 -98.03
C LYS A 184 59.58 -26.22 -97.91
N LEU A 185 59.40 -27.51 -98.19
CA LEU A 185 58.10 -28.19 -98.11
C LEU A 185 57.56 -28.21 -96.68
N LEU A 186 58.43 -28.47 -95.70
CA LEU A 186 58.07 -28.43 -94.29
C LEU A 186 57.76 -27.01 -93.81
N LEU A 187 58.43 -25.99 -94.37
CA LEU A 187 58.11 -24.59 -94.09
C LEU A 187 56.73 -24.19 -94.65
N GLU A 188 56.44 -24.52 -95.91
CA GLU A 188 55.16 -24.23 -96.58
C GLU A 188 53.96 -24.87 -95.89
N SER A 189 54.14 -26.07 -95.34
CA SER A 189 53.09 -26.79 -94.62
C SER A 189 52.86 -26.28 -93.19
N GLY A 190 53.70 -25.35 -92.70
CA GLY A 190 53.66 -24.87 -91.32
C GLY A 190 54.20 -25.87 -90.30
N VAL A 191 54.81 -26.97 -90.73
CA VAL A 191 55.43 -27.97 -89.85
C VAL A 191 56.79 -27.49 -89.32
N ALA A 192 57.53 -26.68 -90.09
CA ALA A 192 58.85 -26.14 -89.73
C ALA A 192 58.88 -24.67 -89.28
N GLY A 193 57.78 -24.17 -88.72
CA GLY A 193 57.70 -22.79 -88.22
C GLY A 193 58.52 -22.51 -86.96
N LYS A 194 59.14 -21.33 -86.87
CA LYS A 194 59.89 -20.80 -85.70
C LYS A 194 58.99 -20.33 -84.54
N ASP A 195 57.74 -20.78 -84.48
CA ASP A 195 56.89 -20.40 -83.36
C ASP A 195 57.29 -21.25 -82.14
N ASN A 196 57.87 -20.61 -81.12
CA ASN A 196 58.28 -21.27 -79.87
C ASN A 196 57.10 -21.92 -79.11
N ARG A 197 55.86 -21.70 -79.58
CA ARG A 197 54.64 -22.35 -79.07
C ARG A 197 54.14 -23.52 -79.91
N ALA A 198 54.82 -23.86 -81.01
CA ALA A 198 54.42 -24.97 -81.86
C ALA A 198 54.75 -26.34 -81.23
N LEU A 199 53.88 -27.32 -81.47
CA LEU A 199 54.14 -28.74 -81.15
C LEU A 199 55.55 -29.13 -81.63
N GLN A 200 56.33 -29.81 -80.78
CA GLN A 200 57.57 -30.43 -81.21
C GLN A 200 57.21 -31.63 -82.06
N VAL A 201 57.54 -31.55 -83.34
CA VAL A 201 57.12 -32.54 -84.35
C VAL A 201 58.34 -33.25 -84.92
N ALA A 202 58.23 -34.57 -85.10
CA ALA A 202 59.18 -35.38 -85.85
C ALA A 202 58.47 -36.17 -86.95
N ILE A 203 59.18 -36.42 -88.05
CA ILE A 203 58.68 -37.16 -89.22
C ILE A 203 59.65 -38.26 -89.59
N ARG A 204 59.12 -39.46 -89.84
CA ARG A 204 59.89 -40.60 -90.31
C ARG A 204 59.14 -41.42 -91.36
N ASN A 205 59.88 -42.25 -92.08
CA ASN A 205 59.29 -43.42 -92.73
C ASN A 205 59.00 -44.48 -91.66
N PRO A 206 57.90 -45.25 -91.76
CA PRO A 206 57.60 -46.32 -90.83
C PRO A 206 58.79 -47.27 -90.65
N GLY A 207 59.28 -47.41 -89.41
CA GLY A 207 60.41 -48.29 -89.07
C GLY A 207 61.81 -47.72 -89.29
N GLU A 208 61.95 -46.50 -89.81
CA GLU A 208 63.25 -45.81 -90.01
C GLU A 208 63.44 -44.65 -89.02
N PRO A 209 64.67 -44.15 -88.82
CA PRO A 209 64.89 -42.94 -88.02
C PRO A 209 64.22 -41.70 -88.63
N ALA A 210 63.84 -40.75 -87.78
CA ALA A 210 63.27 -39.47 -88.19
C ALA A 210 64.21 -38.68 -89.12
N PHE A 211 63.67 -38.27 -90.26
CA PHE A 211 64.36 -37.39 -91.21
C PHE A 211 64.13 -35.90 -90.92
N TYR A 212 63.21 -35.60 -90.02
CA TYR A 212 62.90 -34.27 -89.53
C TYR A 212 62.48 -34.35 -88.06
N GLY A 213 62.91 -33.39 -87.24
CA GLY A 213 62.69 -33.40 -85.79
C GLY A 213 63.58 -34.40 -85.05
N ASP A 214 63.35 -34.51 -83.75
CA ASP A 214 64.08 -35.45 -82.88
C ASP A 214 63.44 -36.85 -82.95
N ASP A 215 64.23 -37.86 -83.32
CA ASP A 215 63.78 -39.25 -83.39
C ASP A 215 63.32 -39.80 -82.04
N GLN A 216 63.84 -39.25 -80.92
CA GLN A 216 63.44 -39.67 -79.58
C GLN A 216 61.95 -39.47 -79.29
N ILE A 217 61.29 -38.56 -80.01
CA ILE A 217 59.83 -38.33 -79.91
C ILE A 217 59.06 -39.63 -80.13
N PHE A 218 59.50 -40.47 -81.07
CA PHE A 218 58.86 -41.75 -81.38
C PHE A 218 58.98 -42.80 -80.27
N GLN A 219 59.88 -42.60 -79.30
CA GLN A 219 60.09 -43.50 -78.16
C GLN A 219 59.31 -43.04 -76.91
N MET A 220 58.81 -41.80 -76.90
CA MET A 220 58.21 -41.13 -75.74
C MET A 220 56.66 -41.10 -75.79
N LYS A 221 56.02 -42.18 -76.26
CA LYS A 221 54.55 -42.31 -76.43
C LYS A 221 53.92 -41.06 -77.08
N PRO A 222 54.31 -40.71 -78.32
CA PRO A 222 53.83 -39.49 -78.95
C PRO A 222 52.40 -39.63 -79.44
N MET A 223 51.81 -38.49 -79.80
CA MET A 223 50.63 -38.42 -80.65
C MET A 223 51.06 -38.69 -82.09
N TYR A 224 50.28 -39.49 -82.83
CA TYR A 224 50.60 -39.87 -84.21
C TYR A 224 49.56 -39.34 -85.21
N ALA A 225 50.04 -38.88 -86.37
CA ALA A 225 49.24 -38.70 -87.58
C ALA A 225 49.99 -39.31 -88.76
N THR A 226 49.28 -39.95 -89.68
CA THR A 226 49.89 -40.57 -90.88
C THR A 226 49.61 -39.73 -92.12
N ILE A 227 50.62 -39.55 -92.95
CA ILE A 227 50.53 -38.84 -94.23
C ILE A 227 50.75 -39.88 -95.33
N GLU A 228 49.69 -40.17 -96.09
CA GLU A 228 49.76 -41.09 -97.22
C GLU A 228 49.75 -40.30 -98.54
N PHE A 229 50.75 -40.53 -99.38
CA PHE A 229 50.80 -39.95 -100.73
C PHE A 229 51.54 -40.89 -101.69
N TYR A 230 50.95 -41.13 -102.85
CA TYR A 230 51.54 -41.90 -103.96
C TYR A 230 52.20 -43.23 -103.55
N GLY A 231 51.60 -43.96 -102.61
CA GLY A 231 52.07 -45.26 -102.12
C GLY A 231 53.20 -45.21 -101.10
N LYS A 232 53.54 -44.03 -100.57
CA LYS A 232 54.40 -43.81 -99.39
C LYS A 232 53.54 -43.39 -98.20
N ILE A 233 53.99 -43.79 -97.01
CA ILE A 233 53.41 -43.38 -95.73
C ILE A 233 54.52 -42.69 -94.95
N TRP A 234 54.23 -41.52 -94.41
CA TRP A 234 55.05 -40.87 -93.38
C TRP A 234 54.31 -40.87 -92.05
N GLU A 235 55.05 -41.11 -90.97
CA GLU A 235 54.56 -40.96 -89.61
C GLU A 235 54.97 -39.59 -89.08
N LEU A 236 53.98 -38.78 -88.72
CA LEU A 236 54.14 -37.51 -88.04
C LEU A 236 53.88 -37.75 -86.55
N ALA A 237 54.89 -37.54 -85.71
CA ALA A 237 54.76 -37.67 -84.27
C ALA A 237 54.97 -36.33 -83.58
N ALA A 238 54.22 -36.08 -82.49
CA ALA A 238 54.45 -34.94 -81.63
C ALA A 238 54.30 -35.28 -80.15
N LEU A 239 55.06 -34.59 -79.31
CA LEU A 239 54.87 -34.65 -77.86
C LEU A 239 53.87 -33.60 -77.41
N PRO A 240 53.06 -33.91 -76.37
CA PRO A 240 52.20 -32.92 -75.75
C PRO A 240 53.03 -31.74 -75.23
N GLN A 241 52.51 -30.53 -75.35
CA GLN A 241 53.29 -29.36 -74.96
C GLN A 241 53.41 -29.28 -73.43
N SER A 242 54.63 -29.39 -72.92
CA SER A 242 54.89 -29.39 -71.47
C SER A 242 54.42 -28.10 -70.78
N SER A 243 54.51 -26.95 -71.46
CA SER A 243 53.98 -25.67 -70.96
C SER A 243 52.45 -25.67 -70.84
N SER A 244 51.74 -26.34 -71.75
CA SER A 244 50.28 -26.44 -71.73
C SER A 244 49.83 -27.34 -70.58
N ILE A 245 50.49 -28.49 -70.40
CA ILE A 245 50.28 -29.36 -69.23
C ILE A 245 50.59 -28.63 -67.92
N GLN A 246 51.69 -27.88 -67.89
CA GLN A 246 52.09 -27.08 -66.73
C GLN A 246 51.06 -25.99 -66.43
N SER A 247 50.51 -25.33 -67.45
CA SER A 247 49.48 -24.31 -67.27
C SER A 247 48.19 -24.88 -66.67
N VAL A 248 47.78 -26.08 -67.08
CA VAL A 248 46.65 -26.81 -66.47
C VAL A 248 46.96 -27.11 -65.00
N LYS A 249 48.16 -27.61 -64.69
CA LYS A 249 48.58 -27.88 -63.31
C LYS A 249 48.61 -26.61 -62.45
N GLU A 250 49.08 -25.50 -62.99
CA GLU A 250 49.12 -24.20 -62.31
C GLU A 250 47.71 -23.67 -62.05
N GLN A 251 46.79 -23.78 -63.02
CA GLN A 251 45.37 -23.44 -62.81
C GLN A 251 44.74 -24.29 -61.70
N ILE A 252 44.96 -25.61 -61.72
CA ILE A 252 44.47 -26.51 -60.67
C ILE A 252 45.11 -26.17 -59.31
N GLN A 253 46.41 -25.85 -59.26
CA GLN A 253 47.08 -25.42 -58.03
C GLN A 253 46.51 -24.11 -57.48
N LEU A 254 46.22 -23.14 -58.34
CA LEU A 254 45.59 -21.88 -57.94
C LEU A 254 44.18 -22.13 -57.38
N ILE A 255 43.38 -22.97 -58.04
CA ILE A 255 42.05 -23.36 -57.55
C ILE A 255 42.17 -24.08 -56.20
N ARG A 256 43.14 -25.01 -56.05
CA ARG A 256 43.40 -25.73 -54.80
C ARG A 256 43.78 -24.76 -53.67
N CYS A 257 44.69 -23.82 -53.92
CA CYS A 257 45.10 -22.82 -52.94
C CYS A 257 43.94 -21.90 -52.55
N ALA A 258 43.15 -21.43 -53.52
CA ALA A 258 41.98 -20.59 -53.27
C ALA A 258 40.95 -21.34 -52.40
N TYR A 259 40.67 -22.60 -52.70
CA TYR A 259 39.73 -23.41 -51.93
C TYR A 259 40.21 -23.67 -50.50
N ILE A 260 41.49 -24.06 -50.31
CA ILE A 260 42.07 -24.26 -48.98
C ILE A 260 42.01 -22.95 -48.17
N LEU A 261 42.29 -21.81 -48.80
CA LEU A 261 42.19 -20.51 -48.15
C LEU A 261 40.75 -20.19 -47.70
N VAL A 262 39.75 -20.43 -48.55
CA VAL A 262 38.34 -20.23 -48.20
C VAL A 262 37.91 -21.14 -47.05
N LEU A 263 38.30 -22.40 -47.08
CA LEU A 263 38.04 -23.34 -45.98
C LEU A 263 38.72 -22.91 -44.68
N LEU A 264 39.98 -22.45 -44.74
CA LEU A 264 40.73 -22.00 -43.57
C LEU A 264 40.13 -20.73 -42.98
N LEU A 265 39.77 -19.75 -43.81
CA LEU A 265 39.05 -18.54 -43.38
C LEU A 265 37.69 -18.89 -42.78
N GLY A 266 36.94 -19.81 -43.39
CA GLY A 266 35.68 -20.32 -42.83
C GLY A 266 35.87 -21.00 -41.47
N HIS A 267 36.95 -21.78 -41.31
CA HIS A 267 37.28 -22.43 -40.04
C HIS A 267 37.69 -21.41 -38.96
N ILE A 268 38.51 -20.41 -39.29
CA ILE A 268 38.86 -19.31 -38.39
C ILE A 268 37.61 -18.51 -38.01
N PHE A 269 36.77 -18.15 -38.98
CA PHE A 269 35.53 -17.41 -38.74
C PHE A 269 34.57 -18.20 -37.86
N TYR A 270 34.46 -19.51 -38.06
CA TYR A 270 33.68 -20.39 -37.19
C TYR A 270 34.25 -20.41 -35.76
N ILE A 271 35.57 -20.59 -35.59
CA ILE A 271 36.23 -20.52 -34.28
C ILE A 271 35.98 -19.16 -33.63
N TYR A 272 36.05 -18.08 -34.40
CA TYR A 272 35.76 -16.73 -33.95
C TYR A 272 34.31 -16.61 -33.46
N ILE A 273 33.31 -17.07 -34.23
CA ILE A 273 31.90 -17.10 -33.80
C ILE A 273 31.72 -17.93 -32.53
N VAL A 274 32.32 -19.12 -32.45
CA VAL A 274 32.20 -19.96 -31.25
C VAL A 274 32.87 -19.30 -30.05
N ARG A 275 34.05 -18.67 -30.22
CA ARG A 275 34.70 -17.90 -29.16
C ARG A 275 33.85 -16.71 -28.74
N GLN A 276 33.34 -15.93 -29.68
CA GLN A 276 32.45 -14.80 -29.42
C GLN A 276 31.18 -15.25 -28.71
N ARG A 277 30.55 -16.33 -29.16
CA ARG A 277 29.39 -16.91 -28.49
C ARG A 277 29.73 -17.40 -27.08
N ASN A 278 30.89 -18.02 -26.86
CA ASN A 278 31.31 -18.47 -25.53
C ASN A 278 31.67 -17.29 -24.61
N GLN A 279 32.31 -16.25 -25.14
CA GLN A 279 32.59 -15.00 -24.43
C GLN A 279 31.29 -14.29 -24.09
N LEU A 280 30.37 -14.17 -25.05
CA LEU A 280 29.05 -13.60 -24.84
C LEU A 280 28.26 -14.43 -23.83
N SER A 281 28.27 -15.77 -23.91
CA SER A 281 27.65 -16.61 -22.88
C SER A 281 28.28 -16.42 -21.50
N ARG A 282 29.61 -16.27 -21.40
CA ARG A 282 30.27 -15.96 -20.13
C ARG A 282 29.87 -14.58 -19.60
N ILE A 283 29.96 -13.54 -20.43
CA ILE A 283 29.57 -12.18 -20.07
C ILE A 283 28.09 -12.14 -19.71
N VAL A 284 27.23 -12.79 -20.48
CA VAL A 284 25.80 -12.91 -20.16
C VAL A 284 25.62 -13.64 -18.85
N GLN A 285 26.37 -14.71 -18.56
CA GLN A 285 26.27 -15.44 -17.31
C GLN A 285 26.78 -14.62 -16.12
N GLU A 286 27.91 -13.93 -16.25
CA GLU A 286 28.45 -12.99 -15.27
C GLU A 286 27.47 -11.83 -15.03
N ARG A 287 26.98 -11.18 -16.10
CA ARG A 287 25.97 -10.12 -16.01
C ARG A 287 24.63 -10.61 -15.48
N THR A 288 24.22 -11.83 -15.83
CA THR A 288 22.99 -12.43 -15.28
C THR A 288 23.18 -12.74 -13.81
N GLN A 289 24.37 -13.12 -13.38
CA GLN A 289 24.68 -13.35 -11.98
C GLN A 289 24.80 -12.04 -11.19
N GLU A 290 25.50 -11.02 -11.71
CA GLU A 290 25.50 -9.66 -11.18
C GLU A 290 24.07 -9.09 -11.13
N LEU A 291 23.25 -9.35 -12.15
CA LEU A 291 21.83 -8.95 -12.15
C LEU A 291 21.02 -9.76 -11.15
N LEU A 292 21.30 -11.05 -10.94
CA LEU A 292 20.63 -11.87 -9.93
C LEU A 292 20.99 -11.39 -8.52
N GLU A 293 22.27 -11.12 -8.25
CA GLU A 293 22.75 -10.55 -6.99
C GLU A 293 22.17 -9.14 -6.80
N ALA A 294 22.22 -8.27 -7.80
CA ALA A 294 21.61 -6.94 -7.73
C ALA A 294 20.09 -6.99 -7.63
N ASN A 295 19.43 -8.02 -8.18
CA ASN A 295 17.99 -8.21 -8.06
C ASN A 295 17.61 -8.86 -6.72
N GLU A 296 18.46 -9.70 -6.13
CA GLU A 296 18.36 -10.14 -4.73
C GLU A 296 18.53 -8.94 -3.78
N ASP A 297 19.53 -8.09 -4.00
CA ASP A 297 19.72 -6.85 -3.24
C ASP A 297 18.55 -5.88 -3.46
N LEU A 298 18.08 -5.68 -4.70
CA LEU A 298 16.91 -4.85 -5.00
C LEU A 298 15.62 -5.43 -4.45
N THR A 299 15.48 -6.75 -4.35
CA THR A 299 14.30 -7.40 -3.75
C THR A 299 14.37 -7.30 -2.24
N ALA A 300 15.53 -7.48 -1.61
CA ALA A 300 15.74 -7.23 -0.19
C ALA A 300 15.47 -5.75 0.16
N VAL A 301 16.03 -4.81 -0.61
CA VAL A 301 15.75 -3.38 -0.46
C VAL A 301 14.28 -3.09 -0.75
N ASN A 302 13.65 -3.67 -1.78
CA ASN A 302 12.22 -3.48 -2.01
C ASN A 302 11.35 -4.10 -0.91
N GLU A 303 11.75 -5.21 -0.30
CA GLU A 303 11.05 -5.80 0.84
C GLU A 303 11.19 -4.91 2.07
N GLU A 304 12.38 -4.34 2.33
CA GLU A 304 12.58 -3.31 3.35
C GLU A 304 11.79 -2.03 3.04
N LEU A 305 11.76 -1.59 1.79
CA LEU A 305 11.06 -0.38 1.36
C LEU A 305 9.54 -0.58 1.41
N LYS A 306 9.04 -1.76 1.02
CA LYS A 306 7.63 -2.15 1.18
C LYS A 306 7.26 -2.32 2.64
N ALA A 307 8.13 -2.90 3.47
CA ALA A 307 7.92 -2.97 4.91
C ALA A 307 7.86 -1.57 5.51
N GLY A 308 8.78 -0.68 5.13
CA GLY A 308 8.79 0.73 5.49
C GLY A 308 7.56 1.50 4.98
N GLU A 309 7.12 1.28 3.73
CA GLU A 309 5.90 1.88 3.18
C GLU A 309 4.66 1.39 3.91
N HIS A 310 4.57 0.08 4.23
CA HIS A 310 3.49 -0.48 5.03
C HIS A 310 3.50 0.09 6.45
N GLU A 311 4.67 0.23 7.06
CA GLU A 311 4.83 0.80 8.40
C GLU A 311 4.47 2.30 8.41
N LEU A 312 4.86 3.04 7.37
CA LEU A 312 4.53 4.46 7.18
C LEU A 312 3.04 4.67 6.86
N GLN A 313 2.43 3.78 6.07
CA GLN A 313 0.98 3.76 5.85
C GLN A 313 0.23 3.44 7.15
N GLN A 314 0.69 2.47 7.93
CA GLN A 314 0.12 2.17 9.24
C GLN A 314 0.29 3.35 10.20
N TYR A 315 1.45 4.01 10.21
CA TYR A 315 1.72 5.20 11.02
C TYR A 315 0.82 6.37 10.61
N THR A 316 0.69 6.63 9.31
CA THR A 316 -0.17 7.70 8.77
C THR A 316 -1.64 7.42 9.06
N ARG A 317 -2.07 6.17 8.93
CA ARG A 317 -3.43 5.75 9.27
C ARG A 317 -3.69 5.93 10.77
N ARG A 318 -2.77 5.49 11.63
CA ARG A 318 -2.85 5.73 13.08
C ARG A 318 -2.85 7.22 13.42
N LEU A 319 -2.10 8.04 12.70
CA LEU A 319 -2.07 9.48 12.88
C LEU A 319 -3.41 10.12 12.48
N GLN A 320 -3.97 9.73 11.33
CA GLN A 320 -5.31 10.20 10.91
C GLN A 320 -6.41 9.72 11.85
N GLU A 321 -6.39 8.46 12.25
CA GLU A 321 -7.32 7.91 13.26
C GLU A 321 -7.17 8.65 14.59
N SER A 322 -5.93 8.97 15.00
CA SER A 322 -5.64 9.77 16.19
C SER A 322 -6.08 11.22 16.05
N GLU A 323 -5.91 11.87 14.89
CA GLU A 323 -6.35 13.24 14.66
C GLU A 323 -7.88 13.34 14.63
N GLN A 324 -8.55 12.37 13.98
CA GLN A 324 -10.00 12.26 14.02
C GLN A 324 -10.50 12.02 15.45
N MET A 325 -9.81 11.14 16.20
CA MET A 325 -10.15 10.87 17.59
C MET A 325 -9.89 12.10 18.48
N LEU A 326 -8.78 12.82 18.29
CA LEU A 326 -8.48 14.07 18.99
C LEU A 326 -9.50 15.16 18.67
N SER A 327 -9.89 15.31 17.40
CA SER A 327 -10.93 16.25 16.98
C SER A 327 -12.29 15.88 17.54
N TYR A 328 -12.61 14.59 17.60
CA TYR A 328 -13.85 14.09 18.21
C TYR A 328 -13.84 14.36 19.72
N MET A 329 -12.74 14.05 20.43
CA MET A 329 -12.55 14.33 21.86
C MET A 329 -12.59 15.83 22.19
N ALA A 330 -12.16 16.69 21.27
CA ALA A 330 -12.17 18.13 21.46
C ALA A 330 -13.60 18.71 21.55
N TYR A 331 -14.59 18.09 20.90
CA TYR A 331 -15.95 18.61 20.81
C TYR A 331 -17.04 17.68 21.37
N HIS A 332 -16.74 16.42 21.68
CA HIS A 332 -17.69 15.43 22.20
C HIS A 332 -17.32 14.91 23.58
N ASP A 333 -18.33 14.52 24.36
CA ASP A 333 -18.16 13.76 25.60
C ASP A 333 -17.96 12.28 25.25
N MET A 334 -16.86 11.68 25.72
CA MET A 334 -16.47 10.31 25.34
C MET A 334 -17.38 9.23 25.92
N LEU A 335 -18.09 9.51 27.01
CA LEU A 335 -19.01 8.54 27.61
C LEU A 335 -20.35 8.51 26.87
N THR A 336 -20.92 9.67 26.58
CA THR A 336 -22.30 9.80 26.06
C THR A 336 -22.38 10.04 24.56
N GLY A 337 -21.28 10.48 23.92
CA GLY A 337 -21.20 10.76 22.49
C GLY A 337 -22.00 11.99 22.02
N ILE A 338 -22.57 12.79 22.94
CA ILE A 338 -23.08 14.13 22.63
C ILE A 338 -21.96 15.16 22.68
N TYR A 339 -22.27 16.42 22.37
CA TYR A 339 -21.29 17.49 22.45
C TYR A 339 -20.79 17.71 23.88
N ASN A 340 -19.59 18.24 24.02
CA ASN A 340 -19.02 18.62 25.31
C ASN A 340 -19.24 20.11 25.59
N ARG A 341 -18.86 20.53 26.80
CA ARG A 341 -18.87 21.93 27.24
C ARG A 341 -18.18 22.90 26.26
N ALA A 342 -17.04 22.53 25.69
CA ALA A 342 -16.27 23.42 24.82
C ALA A 342 -17.02 23.73 23.53
N HIS A 343 -17.63 22.71 22.91
CA HIS A 343 -18.47 22.89 21.73
C HIS A 343 -19.69 23.77 22.04
N PHE A 344 -20.40 23.49 23.14
CA PHE A 344 -21.58 24.25 23.56
C PHE A 344 -21.26 25.73 23.76
N GLN A 345 -20.17 26.05 24.45
CA GLN A 345 -19.73 27.43 24.69
C GLN A 345 -19.40 28.16 23.39
N THR A 346 -18.75 27.47 22.44
CA THR A 346 -18.39 28.04 21.14
C THR A 346 -19.66 28.37 20.35
N LEU A 347 -20.59 27.41 20.27
CA LEU A 347 -21.85 27.61 19.56
C LEU A 347 -22.70 28.69 20.22
N LEU A 348 -22.78 28.75 21.56
CA LEU A 348 -23.53 29.77 22.27
C LEU A 348 -22.99 31.18 21.98
N LYS A 349 -21.66 31.37 21.97
CA LYS A 349 -21.03 32.65 21.57
C LYS A 349 -21.42 33.04 20.15
N GLU A 350 -21.35 32.10 19.21
CA GLU A 350 -21.73 32.35 17.82
C GLU A 350 -23.22 32.72 17.68
N GLN A 351 -24.11 32.04 18.41
CA GLN A 351 -25.54 32.35 18.36
C GLN A 351 -25.86 33.70 18.98
N ILE A 352 -25.22 34.08 20.10
CA ILE A 352 -25.38 35.40 20.71
C ILE A 352 -24.98 36.50 19.72
N GLU A 353 -23.83 36.38 19.05
CA GLU A 353 -23.41 37.39 18.06
C GLU A 353 -24.37 37.44 16.85
N ARG A 354 -24.86 36.29 16.36
CA ARG A 354 -25.85 36.24 15.27
C ARG A 354 -27.21 36.86 15.65
N HIS A 355 -27.57 36.80 16.93
CA HIS A 355 -28.84 37.29 17.47
C HIS A 355 -28.71 38.67 18.13
N ARG A 356 -27.54 39.32 18.03
CA ARG A 356 -27.29 40.64 18.61
C ARG A 356 -28.10 41.76 17.93
N ASP A 357 -28.25 41.65 16.61
CA ASP A 357 -28.90 42.66 15.76
C ASP A 357 -30.32 42.27 15.31
N ARG A 358 -30.77 41.06 15.66
CA ARG A 358 -32.13 40.56 15.39
C ARG A 358 -32.90 40.56 16.70
N SER A 359 -34.18 40.95 16.70
CA SER A 359 -35.06 40.85 17.87
C SER A 359 -35.43 39.39 18.22
N SER A 360 -34.48 38.47 18.11
CA SER A 360 -34.66 37.04 18.34
C SER A 360 -34.07 36.63 19.69
N THR A 361 -34.83 35.80 20.38
CA THR A 361 -34.56 35.30 21.73
C THR A 361 -33.95 33.91 21.64
N LEU A 362 -32.96 33.65 22.48
CA LEU A 362 -32.38 32.32 22.69
C LEU A 362 -32.49 31.93 24.16
N ALA A 363 -32.53 30.64 24.45
CA ALA A 363 -32.62 30.13 25.81
C ALA A 363 -31.57 29.05 26.06
N VAL A 364 -30.91 29.15 27.21
CA VAL A 364 -30.02 28.13 27.74
C VAL A 364 -30.77 27.39 28.83
N LEU A 365 -30.94 26.09 28.66
CA LEU A 365 -31.47 25.19 29.67
C LEU A 365 -30.29 24.41 30.24
N PHE A 366 -30.12 24.47 31.56
CA PHE A 366 -29.09 23.74 32.29
C PHE A 366 -29.78 22.71 33.18
N PHE A 367 -29.38 21.44 33.10
CA PHE A 367 -30.03 20.33 33.76
C PHE A 367 -29.05 19.58 34.64
N ASP A 368 -29.54 19.08 35.77
CA ASP A 368 -28.83 18.15 36.64
C ASP A 368 -29.74 16.96 36.95
N MET A 369 -29.16 15.76 37.02
CA MET A 369 -29.89 14.56 37.42
C MET A 369 -29.94 14.42 38.95
N ASP A 370 -31.15 14.49 39.49
CA ASP A 370 -31.35 14.41 40.93
C ASP A 370 -30.88 13.06 41.48
N ASN A 371 -30.18 13.10 42.62
CA ASN A 371 -29.67 11.92 43.34
C ASN A 371 -28.77 10.98 42.52
N PHE A 372 -28.16 11.43 41.41
CA PHE A 372 -27.25 10.60 40.61
C PHE A 372 -26.09 10.03 41.44
N LYS A 373 -25.58 10.81 42.40
CA LYS A 373 -24.55 10.34 43.34
C LYS A 373 -24.98 9.09 44.11
N MET A 374 -26.24 8.99 44.51
CA MET A 374 -26.77 7.82 45.22
C MET A 374 -26.73 6.56 44.34
N VAL A 375 -26.96 6.71 43.04
CA VAL A 375 -26.83 5.61 42.07
C VAL A 375 -25.37 5.14 41.98
N ASN A 376 -24.43 6.09 41.88
CA ASN A 376 -22.99 5.77 41.86
C ASN A 376 -22.53 5.08 43.15
N ASP A 377 -22.95 5.60 44.31
CA ASP A 377 -22.54 5.08 45.61
C ASP A 377 -23.16 3.68 45.87
N SER A 378 -24.39 3.44 45.40
CA SER A 378 -25.13 2.18 45.64
C SER A 378 -24.84 1.07 44.62
N HIS A 379 -24.50 1.44 43.38
CA HIS A 379 -24.39 0.50 42.26
C HIS A 379 -23.07 0.59 41.49
N GLY A 380 -22.16 1.45 41.95
CA GLY A 380 -20.87 1.69 41.33
C GLY A 380 -20.95 2.60 40.11
N HIS A 381 -19.83 3.24 39.79
CA HIS A 381 -19.71 4.19 38.69
C HIS A 381 -20.11 3.62 37.33
N HIS A 382 -19.90 2.33 37.08
CA HIS A 382 -20.29 1.70 35.81
C HIS A 382 -21.81 1.74 35.58
N MET A 383 -22.61 1.62 36.64
CA MET A 383 -24.06 1.73 36.53
C MET A 383 -24.50 3.17 36.28
N GLY A 384 -23.85 4.14 36.93
CA GLY A 384 -24.07 5.56 36.66
C GLY A 384 -23.70 5.94 35.23
N ASP A 385 -22.63 5.38 34.69
CA ASP A 385 -22.21 5.60 33.31
C ASP A 385 -23.25 5.12 32.30
N MET A 386 -23.79 3.89 32.49
CA MET A 386 -24.88 3.37 31.67
C MET A 386 -26.16 4.22 31.81
N LEU A 387 -26.41 4.75 33.00
CA LEU A 387 -27.56 5.61 33.25
C LEU A 387 -27.45 6.93 32.49
N LEU A 388 -26.28 7.57 32.49
CA LEU A 388 -26.01 8.76 31.69
C LEU A 388 -26.21 8.51 30.19
N GLN A 389 -25.76 7.36 29.69
CA GLN A 389 -25.97 6.97 28.28
C GLN A 389 -27.45 6.76 27.95
N GLU A 390 -28.22 6.13 28.84
CA GLU A 390 -29.65 5.92 28.67
C GLU A 390 -30.43 7.24 28.69
N VAL A 391 -30.08 8.17 29.58
CA VAL A 391 -30.66 9.52 29.61
C VAL A 391 -30.46 10.24 28.28
N VAL A 392 -29.24 10.21 27.76
CA VAL A 392 -28.92 10.83 26.47
C VAL A 392 -29.68 10.17 25.31
N ASN A 393 -29.77 8.85 25.30
CA ASN A 393 -30.55 8.13 24.30
C ASN A 393 -32.03 8.50 24.35
N ARG A 394 -32.60 8.61 25.55
CA ARG A 394 -34.00 8.98 25.75
C ARG A 394 -34.31 10.39 25.24
N ILE A 395 -33.44 11.37 25.52
CA ILE A 395 -33.58 12.74 25.01
C ILE A 395 -33.44 12.77 23.48
N ARG A 396 -32.52 11.98 22.90
CA ARG A 396 -32.38 11.86 21.43
C ARG A 396 -33.62 11.26 20.77
N GLN A 397 -34.22 10.23 21.36
CA GLN A 397 -35.42 9.58 20.84
C GLN A 397 -36.69 10.42 20.98
N ALA A 398 -36.70 11.40 21.90
CA ALA A 398 -37.85 12.26 22.13
C ALA A 398 -38.09 13.32 21.03
N GLU A 399 -37.20 13.41 20.04
CA GLU A 399 -37.27 14.35 18.90
C GLU A 399 -37.62 15.78 19.35
N LEU A 400 -36.96 16.25 20.41
CA LEU A 400 -37.14 17.61 20.92
C LEU A 400 -36.48 18.61 19.97
N SER A 401 -37.11 19.77 19.80
CA SER A 401 -36.57 20.84 18.95
C SER A 401 -35.53 21.67 19.73
N TYR A 402 -34.25 21.35 19.55
CA TYR A 402 -33.13 22.10 20.13
C TYR A 402 -31.98 22.26 19.13
N GLN A 403 -31.19 23.31 19.30
CA GLN A 403 -30.06 23.62 18.43
C GLN A 403 -28.83 22.78 18.78
N THR A 404 -28.55 22.61 20.08
CA THR A 404 -27.49 21.71 20.55
C THR A 404 -27.81 21.17 21.94
N PHE A 405 -27.25 20.00 22.23
CA PHE A 405 -27.33 19.33 23.53
C PHE A 405 -25.94 18.80 23.89
N ALA A 406 -25.48 19.14 25.10
CA ALA A 406 -24.12 18.86 25.54
C ALA A 406 -24.06 18.40 27.00
N ARG A 407 -23.04 17.62 27.35
CA ARG A 407 -22.70 17.27 28.72
C ARG A 407 -21.60 18.19 29.24
N PHE A 408 -21.78 18.74 30.44
CA PHE A 408 -20.83 19.66 31.06
C PHE A 408 -19.88 18.97 32.04
N GLY A 409 -20.27 17.79 32.53
CA GLY A 409 -19.48 16.93 33.40
C GLY A 409 -20.38 16.28 34.45
N GLY A 410 -20.00 15.10 34.96
CA GLY A 410 -20.83 14.40 35.96
C GLY A 410 -22.25 14.12 35.44
N ASP A 411 -23.24 14.60 36.19
CA ASP A 411 -24.68 14.55 35.94
C ASP A 411 -25.26 15.83 35.28
N GLU A 412 -24.40 16.78 34.89
CA GLU A 412 -24.82 18.07 34.34
C GLU A 412 -24.88 18.07 32.80
N PHE A 413 -25.99 18.59 32.28
CA PHE A 413 -26.26 18.74 30.86
C PHE A 413 -26.70 20.16 30.52
N ALA A 414 -26.54 20.57 29.26
CA ALA A 414 -27.04 21.84 28.76
C ALA A 414 -27.67 21.69 27.38
N MET A 415 -28.74 22.43 27.14
CA MET A 415 -29.44 22.49 25.86
C MET A 415 -29.60 23.94 25.43
N LEU A 416 -29.31 24.21 24.17
CA LEU A 416 -29.46 25.53 23.55
C LEU A 416 -30.69 25.49 22.66
N LEU A 417 -31.60 26.44 22.89
CA LEU A 417 -32.73 26.69 22.02
C LEU A 417 -32.52 28.01 21.28
N THR A 418 -32.72 27.98 19.96
CA THR A 418 -32.71 29.15 19.09
C THR A 418 -34.12 29.37 18.52
N ASP A 419 -34.45 30.61 18.18
CA ASP A 419 -35.76 31.00 17.63
C ASP A 419 -36.98 30.81 18.57
N CYS A 420 -36.78 30.93 19.90
CA CYS A 420 -37.86 30.78 20.88
C CYS A 420 -38.61 32.10 21.08
N SER A 421 -39.63 32.37 20.27
CA SER A 421 -40.35 33.65 20.28
C SER A 421 -41.15 33.90 21.56
N TYR A 422 -41.58 32.85 22.27
CA TYR A 422 -42.40 32.96 23.48
C TYR A 422 -41.89 32.07 24.62
N GLU A 423 -42.09 32.52 25.86
CA GLU A 423 -41.73 31.75 27.07
C GLU A 423 -42.50 30.42 27.16
N GLN A 424 -43.73 30.37 26.63
CA GLN A 424 -44.55 29.15 26.57
C GLN A 424 -43.90 28.03 25.77
N ASP A 425 -43.13 28.35 24.71
CA ASP A 425 -42.44 27.34 23.90
C ASP A 425 -41.36 26.63 24.71
N ILE A 426 -40.67 27.39 25.57
CA ILE A 426 -39.62 26.88 26.46
C ILE A 426 -40.25 26.06 27.59
N GLN A 427 -41.36 26.53 28.17
CA GLN A 427 -42.11 25.79 29.19
C GLN A 427 -42.60 24.44 28.67
N SER A 428 -43.21 24.41 27.48
CA SER A 428 -43.68 23.16 26.85
C SER A 428 -42.54 22.17 26.61
N LEU A 429 -41.36 22.65 26.20
CA LEU A 429 -40.18 21.79 26.04
C LEU A 429 -39.67 21.25 27.40
N CYS A 430 -39.69 22.07 28.45
CA CYS A 430 -39.30 21.63 29.80
C CYS A 430 -40.26 20.59 30.37
N GLU A 431 -41.57 20.77 30.20
CA GLU A 431 -42.59 19.79 30.59
C GLU A 431 -42.40 18.46 29.87
N ARG A 432 -42.18 18.50 28.55
CA ARG A 432 -41.86 17.30 27.76
C ARG A 432 -40.59 16.62 28.25
N LEU A 433 -39.56 17.40 28.58
CA LEU A 433 -38.32 16.86 29.15
C LEU A 433 -38.60 16.15 30.48
N LEU A 434 -39.27 16.79 31.42
CA LEU A 434 -39.63 16.19 32.71
C LEU A 434 -40.47 14.91 32.56
N ASP A 435 -41.41 14.90 31.61
CA ASP A 435 -42.24 13.73 31.32
C ASP A 435 -41.43 12.50 30.86
N LEU A 436 -40.30 12.70 30.15
CA LEU A 436 -39.42 11.58 29.76
C LEU A 436 -38.82 10.86 30.97
N PHE A 437 -38.68 11.54 32.10
CA PHE A 437 -38.08 10.98 33.31
C PHE A 437 -39.12 10.39 34.28
N LYS A 438 -40.42 10.52 34.00
CA LYS A 438 -41.49 9.83 34.75
C LYS A 438 -41.45 8.31 34.57
N VAL A 439 -40.95 7.84 33.42
CA VAL A 439 -40.78 6.41 33.13
C VAL A 439 -39.41 5.96 33.65
N PRO A 440 -39.28 4.83 34.38
CA PRO A 440 -37.97 4.40 34.88
C PRO A 440 -36.99 4.05 33.75
N CYS A 441 -35.70 4.34 33.95
CA CYS A 441 -34.60 3.90 33.09
C CYS A 441 -34.33 2.41 33.34
N THR A 442 -34.48 1.56 32.33
CA THR A 442 -34.24 0.11 32.48
C THR A 442 -32.84 -0.23 32.01
N ILE A 443 -31.96 -0.58 32.95
CA ILE A 443 -30.53 -0.84 32.69
C ILE A 443 -30.18 -2.17 33.34
N ALA A 444 -29.60 -3.09 32.57
CA ALA A 444 -29.22 -4.42 33.06
C ALA A 444 -30.34 -5.15 33.84
N ASN A 445 -31.58 -5.12 33.30
CA ASN A 445 -32.79 -5.68 33.91
C ASN A 445 -33.18 -5.08 35.29
N ARG A 446 -32.74 -3.86 35.59
CA ARG A 446 -33.15 -3.09 36.77
C ARG A 446 -33.77 -1.76 36.35
N SER A 447 -34.77 -1.32 37.11
CA SER A 447 -35.47 -0.05 36.86
C SER A 447 -34.96 1.02 37.81
N PHE A 448 -34.45 2.11 37.25
CA PHE A 448 -33.98 3.29 37.97
C PHE A 448 -34.97 4.43 37.77
N PHE A 449 -35.48 4.97 38.87
CA PHE A 449 -36.27 6.20 38.84
C PHE A 449 -35.31 7.37 39.03
N VAL A 450 -35.24 8.22 38.02
CA VAL A 450 -34.38 9.40 38.04
C VAL A 450 -35.24 10.58 37.68
N SER A 451 -35.03 11.71 38.34
CA SER A 451 -35.61 12.99 37.97
C SER A 451 -34.54 13.96 37.54
N ILE A 452 -34.94 15.05 36.89
CA ILE A 452 -34.05 16.13 36.49
C ILE A 452 -34.57 17.46 37.02
N SER A 453 -33.65 18.33 37.43
CA SER A 453 -33.94 19.71 37.74
C SER A 453 -33.38 20.62 36.66
N ILE A 454 -34.18 21.59 36.21
CA ILE A 454 -33.90 22.40 35.03
C ILE A 454 -33.86 23.89 35.38
N GLY A 455 -32.77 24.55 35.05
CA GLY A 455 -32.62 25.99 35.13
C GLY A 455 -32.62 26.65 33.77
N ILE A 456 -33.34 27.76 33.63
CA ILE A 456 -33.56 28.40 32.33
C ILE A 456 -33.05 29.84 32.40
N ALA A 457 -32.16 30.21 31.47
CA ALA A 457 -31.73 31.60 31.26
C ALA A 457 -32.01 32.03 29.82
N GLN A 458 -32.72 33.15 29.66
CA GLN A 458 -33.10 33.70 28.36
C GLN A 458 -32.21 34.88 27.99
N TYR A 459 -31.71 34.92 26.76
CA TYR A 459 -31.06 36.11 26.22
C TYR A 459 -32.10 37.02 25.55
N PRO A 460 -32.04 38.35 25.76
CA PRO A 460 -31.06 39.07 26.58
C PRO A 460 -31.46 39.28 28.05
N GLN A 461 -32.68 38.88 28.47
CA GLN A 461 -33.27 39.22 29.79
C GLN A 461 -32.46 38.71 30.99
N SER A 462 -31.96 37.48 30.91
CA SER A 462 -31.19 36.78 31.94
C SER A 462 -29.67 36.88 31.72
N GLY A 463 -29.20 37.72 30.78
CA GLY A 463 -27.76 37.92 30.52
C GLY A 463 -27.47 38.21 29.05
N THR A 464 -26.40 38.97 28.77
CA THR A 464 -25.99 39.37 27.42
C THR A 464 -24.72 38.67 26.92
N THR A 465 -24.03 37.95 27.78
CA THR A 465 -22.83 37.16 27.45
C THR A 465 -23.05 35.68 27.74
N TRP A 466 -22.29 34.82 27.05
CA TRP A 466 -22.39 33.37 27.20
C TRP A 466 -22.13 32.90 28.64
N ASP A 467 -21.20 33.54 29.35
CA ASP A 467 -20.84 33.22 30.72
C ASP A 467 -21.93 33.65 31.71
N MET A 468 -22.57 34.80 31.49
CA MET A 468 -23.72 35.24 32.29
C MET A 468 -24.91 34.30 32.14
N LEU A 469 -25.25 33.90 30.90
CA LEU A 469 -26.38 33.00 30.64
C LEU A 469 -26.17 31.62 31.27
N LEU A 470 -24.98 31.03 31.14
CA LEU A 470 -24.67 29.75 31.78
C LEU A 470 -24.73 29.86 33.31
N LYS A 471 -24.11 30.90 33.89
CA LYS A 471 -24.13 31.14 35.34
C LYS A 471 -25.56 31.30 35.85
N ASN A 472 -26.39 32.05 35.14
CA ASN A 472 -27.76 32.34 35.57
C ASN A 472 -28.69 31.14 35.37
N ALA A 473 -28.47 30.31 34.35
CA ALA A 473 -29.16 29.04 34.18
C ALA A 473 -28.80 28.06 35.30
N ASP A 474 -27.52 27.98 35.69
CA ASP A 474 -27.06 27.16 36.82
C ASP A 474 -27.69 27.59 38.15
N ILE A 475 -27.75 28.90 38.43
CA ILE A 475 -28.45 29.44 39.63
C ILE A 475 -29.92 29.02 39.63
N ALA A 476 -30.61 29.12 38.50
CA ALA A 476 -32.02 28.74 38.39
C ALA A 476 -32.22 27.23 38.58
N MET A 477 -31.30 26.41 38.04
CA MET A 477 -31.32 24.95 38.17
C MET A 477 -31.14 24.54 39.64
N TYR A 478 -30.20 25.16 40.35
CA TYR A 478 -29.97 24.91 41.76
C TYR A 478 -31.23 25.20 42.60
N ILE A 479 -31.99 26.22 42.25
CA ILE A 479 -33.27 26.55 42.90
C ILE A 479 -34.32 25.49 42.60
N ALA A 480 -34.47 25.08 41.33
CA ALA A 480 -35.37 24.00 40.94
C ALA A 480 -35.09 22.70 41.71
N LYS A 481 -33.79 22.39 41.92
CA LYS A 481 -33.34 21.22 42.68
C LYS A 481 -33.71 21.26 44.17
N LYS A 482 -33.81 22.46 44.75
CA LYS A 482 -34.16 22.64 46.16
C LYS A 482 -35.65 22.66 46.45
N GLU A 483 -36.45 23.27 45.58
CA GLU A 483 -37.86 23.53 45.88
C GLU A 483 -38.71 22.25 45.81
N SER A 484 -38.45 21.38 44.83
CA SER A 484 -39.21 20.14 44.69
C SER A 484 -38.40 18.95 44.19
N GLY A 485 -37.24 19.17 43.55
CA GLY A 485 -36.67 18.15 42.65
C GLY A 485 -37.62 17.88 41.48
N SER A 486 -37.13 17.38 40.35
CA SER A 486 -37.99 17.09 39.19
C SER A 486 -38.82 18.30 38.67
N SER A 487 -38.24 19.50 38.59
CA SER A 487 -38.94 20.72 38.18
C SER A 487 -38.06 21.64 37.32
N TYR A 488 -38.66 22.70 36.77
CA TYR A 488 -37.94 23.74 36.05
C TYR A 488 -38.13 25.11 36.68
N THR A 489 -37.14 26.00 36.55
CA THR A 489 -37.20 27.36 37.06
C THR A 489 -36.58 28.36 36.08
N PHE A 490 -37.29 29.45 35.81
CA PHE A 490 -36.75 30.58 35.06
C PHE A 490 -35.89 31.46 35.96
N PHE A 491 -34.71 31.84 35.46
CA PHE A 491 -33.86 32.78 36.16
C PHE A 491 -34.55 34.14 36.29
N THR A 492 -34.59 34.66 37.52
CA THR A 492 -34.99 36.03 37.82
C THR A 492 -33.88 36.73 38.62
N LEU A 493 -33.75 38.06 38.48
CA LEU A 493 -32.71 38.82 39.21
C LEU A 493 -32.79 38.67 40.74
N GLN A 494 -33.98 38.37 41.29
CA GLN A 494 -34.16 38.09 42.72
C GLN A 494 -33.42 36.83 43.18
N MET A 495 -33.27 35.84 42.30
CA MET A 495 -32.59 34.56 42.59
C MET A 495 -31.09 34.73 42.80
N GLU A 496 -30.43 35.55 41.97
CA GLU A 496 -29.00 35.88 42.12
C GLU A 496 -28.73 36.59 43.45
N THR A 497 -29.60 37.56 43.81
CA THR A 497 -29.50 38.31 45.06
C THR A 497 -29.70 37.42 46.30
N SER A 498 -30.64 36.47 46.25
CA SER A 498 -30.90 35.53 47.35
C SER A 498 -29.75 34.54 47.58
N SER A 499 -29.08 34.10 46.50
CA SER A 499 -27.99 33.13 46.55
C SER A 499 -26.72 33.75 47.14
N LEU A 500 -26.41 35.00 46.77
CA LEU A 500 -25.32 35.77 47.37
C LEU A 500 -25.56 36.04 48.86
N THR A 501 -26.80 36.42 49.23
CA THR A 501 -27.15 36.72 50.62
C THR A 501 -27.06 35.48 51.53
N LYS A 502 -27.42 34.29 51.02
CA LYS A 502 -27.26 33.01 51.74
C LYS A 502 -25.79 32.66 51.96
N LEU A 503 -24.95 32.88 50.95
CA LEU A 503 -23.51 32.60 51.01
C LEU A 503 -22.81 33.53 52.02
N GLU A 504 -23.15 34.82 52.01
CA GLU A 504 -22.69 35.79 53.01
C GLU A 504 -23.14 35.41 54.42
N MET A 505 -24.43 35.13 54.62
CA MET A 505 -24.96 34.75 55.94
C MET A 505 -24.38 33.43 56.45
N GLY A 506 -24.05 32.51 55.54
CA GLY A 506 -23.36 31.27 55.84
C GLY A 506 -21.93 31.46 56.35
N ASN A 507 -21.19 32.37 55.72
CA ASN A 507 -19.86 32.76 56.17
C ASN A 507 -19.91 33.44 57.56
N HIS A 508 -20.93 34.27 57.80
CA HIS A 508 -21.15 34.87 59.12
C HIS A 508 -21.47 33.81 60.18
N LEU A 509 -22.34 32.85 59.90
CA LEU A 509 -22.71 31.80 60.85
C LEU A 509 -21.52 30.91 61.22
N ARG A 510 -20.64 30.60 60.26
CA ARG A 510 -19.40 29.88 60.54
C ARG A 510 -18.51 30.62 61.54
N GLN A 511 -18.42 31.94 61.43
CA GLN A 511 -17.65 32.80 62.33
C GLN A 511 -18.35 33.04 63.68
N ALA A 512 -19.69 32.85 63.75
CA ALA A 512 -20.48 33.13 64.95
C ALA A 512 -20.09 32.23 66.14
N MET A 513 -19.71 30.97 65.87
CA MET A 513 -19.17 30.04 66.87
C MET A 513 -17.87 30.57 67.49
N ASP A 514 -16.93 31.05 66.67
CA ASP A 514 -15.64 31.57 67.13
C ASP A 514 -15.78 32.93 67.84
N ARG A 515 -16.81 33.71 67.49
CA ARG A 515 -17.06 35.06 68.01
C ARG A 515 -17.97 35.12 69.24
N ASN A 516 -18.40 33.96 69.77
CA ASN A 516 -19.37 33.88 70.88
C ASN A 516 -20.67 34.66 70.60
N GLU A 517 -21.13 34.65 69.34
CA GLU A 517 -22.39 35.30 68.95
C GLU A 517 -23.61 34.38 69.12
N LEU A 518 -23.38 33.09 69.39
CA LEU A 518 -24.42 32.11 69.67
C LEU A 518 -24.64 32.00 71.17
N GLU A 519 -25.90 32.07 71.59
CA GLU A 519 -26.32 31.92 72.98
C GLU A 519 -27.49 30.94 73.08
N ILE A 520 -27.66 30.33 74.26
CA ILE A 520 -28.78 29.44 74.57
C ILE A 520 -29.67 30.16 75.56
N VAL A 521 -30.94 30.31 75.19
CA VAL A 521 -32.01 30.71 76.10
C VAL A 521 -32.83 29.48 76.44
N TYR A 522 -33.51 29.51 77.57
CA TYR A 522 -34.21 28.36 78.12
C TYR A 522 -35.68 28.70 78.31
N GLN A 523 -36.57 27.81 77.89
CA GLN A 523 -38.00 27.98 78.11
C GLN A 523 -38.53 26.91 79.07
N PRO A 524 -39.06 27.28 80.25
CA PRO A 524 -39.61 26.31 81.20
C PRO A 524 -40.86 25.59 80.69
N GLN A 525 -40.94 24.31 81.00
CA GLN A 525 -42.07 23.40 80.79
C GLN A 525 -42.79 23.15 82.11
N VAL A 526 -44.10 23.31 82.14
CA VAL A 526 -44.90 23.29 83.38
C VAL A 526 -45.85 22.09 83.38
N ASP A 527 -45.88 21.33 84.48
CA ASP A 527 -46.98 20.41 84.79
C ASP A 527 -48.04 21.21 85.55
N CYS A 528 -49.18 21.43 84.90
CA CYS A 528 -50.28 22.20 85.46
C CYS A 528 -50.82 21.56 86.75
N MET A 529 -51.00 20.25 86.77
CA MET A 529 -51.61 19.53 87.89
C MET A 529 -50.71 19.53 89.13
N GLN A 530 -49.39 19.49 88.94
CA GLN A 530 -48.43 19.60 90.05
C GLN A 530 -48.12 21.05 90.42
N GLY A 531 -48.41 22.00 89.53
CA GLY A 531 -48.05 23.39 89.65
C GLY A 531 -46.55 23.62 89.79
N LYS A 532 -45.75 22.87 89.02
CA LYS A 532 -44.29 22.89 89.07
C LYS A 532 -43.70 22.89 87.67
N ILE A 533 -42.49 23.47 87.57
CA ILE A 533 -41.65 23.32 86.39
C ILE A 533 -41.04 21.93 86.43
N ILE A 534 -41.18 21.18 85.34
CA ILE A 534 -40.73 19.79 85.21
C ILE A 534 -39.50 19.65 84.30
N GLY A 535 -39.29 20.62 83.42
CA GLY A 535 -38.19 20.64 82.48
C GLY A 535 -37.99 22.01 81.86
N VAL A 536 -36.98 22.12 81.02
CA VAL A 536 -36.74 23.32 80.20
C VAL A 536 -36.30 22.92 78.80
N GLU A 537 -36.70 23.68 77.80
CA GLU A 537 -36.20 23.52 76.44
C GLU A 537 -35.02 24.49 76.20
N ALA A 538 -33.92 23.97 75.64
CA ALA A 538 -32.76 24.75 75.24
C ALA A 538 -32.93 25.26 73.80
N LEU A 539 -33.04 26.58 73.67
CA LEU A 539 -33.35 27.27 72.42
C LEU A 539 -32.14 28.11 71.95
N LEU A 540 -31.62 27.80 70.78
CA LEU A 540 -30.50 28.54 70.19
C LEU A 540 -30.92 29.95 69.76
N ARG A 541 -30.07 30.94 70.02
CA ARG A 541 -30.22 32.32 69.58
C ARG A 541 -28.92 32.81 68.95
N TRP A 542 -29.03 33.58 67.88
CA TRP A 542 -27.88 34.20 67.23
C TRP A 542 -27.97 35.72 67.36
N LYS A 543 -27.02 36.28 68.11
CA LYS A 543 -26.88 37.72 68.33
C LYS A 543 -25.69 38.23 67.52
N HIS A 544 -25.96 38.58 66.26
CA HIS A 544 -24.93 39.04 65.33
C HIS A 544 -24.44 40.45 65.69
N THR A 545 -23.12 40.66 65.68
CA THR A 545 -22.50 41.92 66.14
C THR A 545 -23.05 43.17 65.45
N THR A 546 -23.33 43.11 64.14
CA THR A 546 -23.80 44.26 63.35
C THR A 546 -25.28 44.18 62.94
N LYS A 547 -25.87 42.99 62.94
CA LYS A 547 -27.24 42.75 62.42
C LYS A 547 -28.27 42.56 63.54
N GLY A 548 -27.82 42.53 64.80
CA GLY A 548 -28.70 42.28 65.94
C GLY A 548 -29.14 40.81 66.01
N TYR A 549 -30.32 40.58 66.59
CA TYR A 549 -30.88 39.23 66.73
C TYR A 549 -31.33 38.67 65.38
N ILE A 550 -30.77 37.53 65.00
CA ILE A 550 -31.17 36.79 63.81
C ILE A 550 -32.11 35.65 64.23
N SER A 551 -33.27 35.59 63.56
CA SER A 551 -34.30 34.60 63.86
C SER A 551 -33.82 33.17 63.62
N PRO A 552 -34.06 32.23 64.55
CA PRO A 552 -33.81 30.80 64.36
C PRO A 552 -34.39 30.25 63.05
N ALA A 553 -35.58 30.69 62.65
CA ALA A 553 -36.21 30.30 61.39
C ALA A 553 -35.41 30.68 60.13
N VAL A 554 -34.47 31.63 60.24
CA VAL A 554 -33.61 32.05 59.12
C VAL A 554 -32.29 31.28 59.13
N PHE A 555 -31.64 31.18 60.28
CA PHE A 555 -30.26 30.65 60.33
C PHE A 555 -30.17 29.16 60.63
N ILE A 556 -31.17 28.52 61.25
CA ILE A 556 -31.17 27.07 61.47
C ILE A 556 -31.25 26.32 60.13
N PRO A 557 -32.19 26.63 59.20
CA PRO A 557 -32.21 25.97 57.89
C PRO A 557 -30.90 26.19 57.11
N LEU A 558 -30.29 27.37 57.24
CA LEU A 558 -28.99 27.67 56.64
C LEU A 558 -27.85 26.85 57.28
N ALA A 559 -27.86 26.71 58.60
CA ALA A 559 -26.90 25.89 59.34
C ALA A 559 -26.99 24.43 58.92
N GLU A 560 -28.21 23.93 58.78
CA GLU A 560 -28.48 22.59 58.27
C GLU A 560 -27.93 22.48 56.87
N GLU A 561 -28.37 23.29 55.92
CA GLU A 561 -27.97 23.26 54.51
C GLU A 561 -26.44 23.22 54.33
N MET A 562 -25.71 24.04 55.10
CA MET A 562 -24.25 24.15 55.04
C MET A 562 -23.49 23.13 55.88
N GLY A 563 -24.20 22.27 56.63
CA GLY A 563 -23.61 21.27 57.53
C GLY A 563 -23.01 21.87 58.81
N LEU A 564 -23.19 23.17 59.05
CA LEU A 564 -22.77 23.85 60.28
C LEU A 564 -23.61 23.44 61.50
N ILE A 565 -24.79 22.86 61.29
CA ILE A 565 -25.65 22.37 62.38
C ILE A 565 -25.01 21.25 63.20
N VAL A 566 -24.08 20.47 62.62
CA VAL A 566 -23.39 19.38 63.34
C VAL A 566 -22.48 19.92 64.45
N PRO A 567 -21.51 20.81 64.17
CA PRO A 567 -20.68 21.41 65.23
C PRO A 567 -21.48 22.33 66.17
N ILE A 568 -22.51 23.04 65.67
CA ILE A 568 -23.39 23.87 66.51
C ILE A 568 -24.17 22.98 67.48
N GLY A 569 -24.76 21.88 67.00
CA GLY A 569 -25.54 20.96 67.81
C GLY A 569 -24.70 20.28 68.90
N GLU A 570 -23.45 19.91 68.61
CA GLU A 570 -22.52 19.41 69.63
C GLU A 570 -22.26 20.46 70.73
N TRP A 571 -22.06 21.72 70.34
CA TRP A 571 -21.88 22.82 71.28
C TRP A 571 -23.13 23.07 72.13
N ILE A 572 -24.33 23.01 71.54
CA ILE A 572 -25.60 23.13 72.26
C ILE A 572 -25.75 22.01 73.28
N LEU A 573 -25.57 20.76 72.86
CA LEU A 573 -25.70 19.59 73.74
C LEU A 573 -24.76 19.69 74.94
N ARG A 574 -23.50 20.05 74.71
CA ARG A 574 -22.49 20.22 75.78
C ARG A 574 -22.87 21.33 76.75
N ARG A 575 -23.31 22.48 76.25
CA ARG A 575 -23.72 23.63 77.07
C ARG A 575 -25.01 23.35 77.84
N ALA A 576 -26.01 22.75 77.20
CA ALA A 576 -27.27 22.35 77.80
C ALA A 576 -27.04 21.32 78.92
N CYS A 577 -26.27 20.26 78.67
CA CYS A 577 -25.99 19.24 79.68
C CYS A 577 -25.20 19.81 80.87
N SER A 578 -24.18 20.64 80.60
CA SER A 578 -23.41 21.32 81.65
C SER A 578 -24.29 22.24 82.49
N GLN A 579 -25.19 23.01 81.85
CA GLN A 579 -26.09 23.92 82.53
C GLN A 579 -27.09 23.16 83.40
N MET A 580 -27.67 22.07 82.90
CA MET A 580 -28.62 21.26 83.66
C MET A 580 -27.94 20.59 84.86
N LYS A 581 -26.71 20.10 84.71
CA LYS A 581 -25.93 19.58 85.84
C LYS A 581 -25.70 20.64 86.91
N ALA A 582 -25.35 21.87 86.50
CA ALA A 582 -25.18 22.98 87.42
C ALA A 582 -26.48 23.30 88.19
N TRP A 583 -27.64 23.22 87.53
CA TRP A 583 -28.93 23.39 88.19
C TRP A 583 -29.27 22.24 89.15
N HIS A 584 -28.96 20.98 88.81
CA HIS A 584 -29.17 19.85 89.73
C HIS A 584 -28.41 19.98 91.05
N HIS A 585 -27.27 20.69 91.07
CA HIS A 585 -26.57 20.99 92.32
C HIS A 585 -27.27 22.05 93.18
N MET A 586 -28.14 22.87 92.59
CA MET A 586 -28.82 23.98 93.26
C MET A 586 -30.30 23.70 93.57
N LEU A 587 -30.88 22.67 92.94
CA LEU A 587 -32.29 22.33 93.05
C LEU A 587 -32.49 21.09 93.93
N GLU A 588 -33.57 21.08 94.71
CA GLU A 588 -33.96 19.91 95.53
C GLU A 588 -34.56 18.78 94.68
N GLN A 589 -35.17 19.11 93.54
CA GLN A 589 -35.74 18.16 92.60
C GLN A 589 -35.07 18.35 91.22
N PRO A 590 -34.56 17.28 90.59
CA PRO A 590 -33.89 17.37 89.31
C PRO A 590 -34.90 17.59 88.17
N LEU A 591 -34.50 18.39 87.17
CA LEU A 591 -35.28 18.72 85.99
C LEU A 591 -34.72 18.05 84.74
N ALA A 592 -35.55 17.87 83.72
CA ALA A 592 -35.10 17.46 82.38
C ALA A 592 -34.78 18.67 81.50
N ILE A 593 -33.84 18.50 80.56
CA ILE A 593 -33.53 19.48 79.52
C ILE A 593 -33.82 18.89 78.14
N SER A 594 -34.63 19.59 77.36
CA SER A 594 -34.89 19.25 75.97
C SER A 594 -33.95 19.99 75.02
N VAL A 595 -33.43 19.28 74.03
CA VAL A 595 -32.55 19.84 72.98
C VAL A 595 -33.04 19.39 71.61
N ASN A 596 -33.24 20.35 70.72
CA ASN A 596 -33.61 20.11 69.33
C ASN A 596 -32.50 19.38 68.57
N LEU A 597 -32.88 18.36 67.80
CA LEU A 597 -31.98 17.50 67.05
C LEU A 597 -32.29 17.57 65.55
N SER A 598 -31.31 18.03 64.77
CA SER A 598 -31.40 18.06 63.31
C SER A 598 -31.24 16.66 62.71
N VAL A 599 -31.94 16.42 61.59
CA VAL A 599 -31.76 15.23 60.73
C VAL A 599 -30.29 15.01 60.40
N ARG A 600 -29.54 16.08 60.09
CA ARG A 600 -28.13 15.96 59.67
C ARG A 600 -27.21 15.48 60.79
N GLN A 601 -27.56 15.73 62.05
CA GLN A 601 -26.79 15.23 63.19
C GLN A 601 -26.99 13.71 63.36
N LEU A 602 -28.20 13.20 63.10
CA LEU A 602 -28.48 11.76 63.19
C LEU A 602 -27.76 10.94 62.10
N HIS A 603 -27.44 11.56 60.95
CA HIS A 603 -26.64 10.92 59.90
C HIS A 603 -25.15 10.77 60.24
N ASP A 604 -24.65 11.44 61.29
CA ASP A 604 -23.28 11.22 61.76
C ASP A 604 -23.23 9.89 62.52
N GLU A 605 -22.56 8.88 61.95
CA GLU A 605 -22.43 7.54 62.55
C GLU A 605 -21.85 7.60 63.97
N ARG A 606 -21.06 8.63 64.30
CA ARG A 606 -20.45 8.83 65.62
C ARG A 606 -21.29 9.70 66.54
N PHE A 607 -22.51 10.08 66.16
CA PHE A 607 -23.36 10.96 66.95
C PHE A 607 -23.66 10.38 68.34
N VAL A 608 -24.04 9.11 68.39
CA VAL A 608 -24.34 8.42 69.66
C VAL A 608 -23.10 8.39 70.58
N ASP A 609 -21.92 8.11 70.02
CA ASP A 609 -20.66 8.13 70.77
C ASP A 609 -20.34 9.52 71.32
N LYS A 610 -20.57 10.58 70.53
CA LYS A 610 -20.39 11.98 70.98
C LYS A 610 -21.34 12.33 72.13
N VAL A 611 -22.61 11.93 72.03
CA VAL A 611 -23.60 12.15 73.09
C VAL A 611 -23.19 11.44 74.37
N CYS A 612 -22.74 10.19 74.27
CA CYS A 612 -22.21 9.42 75.39
C CYS A 612 -21.04 10.15 76.06
N HIS A 613 -20.07 10.61 75.26
CA HIS A 613 -18.93 11.36 75.77
C HIS A 613 -19.33 12.68 76.46
N ILE A 614 -20.30 13.43 75.92
CA ILE A 614 -20.81 14.66 76.52
C ILE A 614 -21.49 14.39 77.87
N LEU A 615 -22.29 13.33 77.98
CA LEU A 615 -22.93 12.96 79.24
C LEU A 615 -21.90 12.55 80.29
N GLU A 616 -20.87 11.79 79.90
CA GLU A 616 -19.74 11.44 80.78
C GLU A 616 -18.95 12.67 81.25
N GLU A 617 -18.64 13.59 80.33
CA GLU A 617 -17.87 14.80 80.63
C GLU A 617 -18.64 15.76 81.55
N THR A 618 -19.93 15.97 81.29
CA THR A 618 -20.77 16.88 82.07
C THR A 618 -21.28 16.24 83.36
N GLY A 619 -21.28 14.90 83.43
CA GLY A 619 -21.80 14.14 84.56
C GLY A 619 -23.32 14.19 84.71
N LEU A 620 -24.06 14.58 83.66
CA LEU A 620 -25.52 14.53 83.63
C LEU A 620 -25.98 13.09 83.40
N GLU A 621 -26.92 12.60 84.21
CA GLU A 621 -27.53 11.29 83.94
C GLU A 621 -28.42 11.37 82.69
N ALA A 622 -28.31 10.39 81.80
CA ALA A 622 -29.00 10.35 80.51
C ALA A 622 -30.52 10.57 80.60
N LYS A 623 -31.16 10.12 81.68
CA LYS A 623 -32.61 10.27 81.95
C LYS A 623 -33.10 11.71 82.07
N TYR A 624 -32.19 12.68 82.24
CA TYR A 624 -32.50 14.10 82.31
C TYR A 624 -32.25 14.84 81.00
N LEU A 625 -31.76 14.14 79.96
CA LEU A 625 -31.65 14.68 78.61
C LEU A 625 -32.82 14.17 77.78
N GLU A 626 -33.48 15.10 77.12
CA GLU A 626 -34.51 14.84 76.13
C GLU A 626 -34.05 15.38 74.77
N MET A 627 -34.22 14.60 73.72
CA MET A 627 -33.92 15.00 72.34
C MET A 627 -35.20 15.14 71.55
N GLU A 628 -35.38 16.32 70.95
CA GLU A 628 -36.57 16.64 70.18
C GLU A 628 -36.26 16.47 68.69
N ILE A 629 -37.07 15.68 67.99
CA ILE A 629 -36.95 15.46 66.55
C ILE A 629 -38.22 15.92 65.87
N THR A 630 -38.13 16.59 64.73
CA THR A 630 -39.35 16.96 63.97
C THR A 630 -40.04 15.72 63.40
N GLU A 631 -41.35 15.82 63.18
CA GLU A 631 -42.17 14.73 62.63
C GLU A 631 -41.56 14.11 61.35
N ASN A 632 -41.05 14.93 60.43
CA ASN A 632 -40.43 14.48 59.19
C ASN A 632 -39.15 13.65 59.41
N VAL A 633 -38.40 13.93 60.49
CA VAL A 633 -37.23 13.11 60.87
C VAL A 633 -37.70 11.75 61.36
N ALA A 634 -38.77 11.74 62.16
CA ALA A 634 -39.35 10.54 62.75
C ALA A 634 -40.03 9.60 61.72
N MET A 635 -40.07 9.96 60.43
CA MET A 635 -40.65 9.12 59.37
C MET A 635 -39.61 8.37 58.53
N LYS A 636 -38.29 8.56 58.76
CA LYS A 636 -37.21 7.93 57.98
C LYS A 636 -36.62 6.71 58.68
N ASP A 637 -36.69 5.54 58.04
CA ASP A 637 -36.22 4.26 58.61
C ASP A 637 -34.70 4.20 58.86
N GLU A 638 -33.90 4.99 58.14
CA GLU A 638 -32.43 5.02 58.25
C GLU A 638 -31.90 5.52 59.60
N GLN A 639 -32.72 6.25 60.37
CA GLN A 639 -32.30 6.90 61.62
C GLN A 639 -32.73 6.13 62.88
N LEU A 640 -33.41 5.01 62.70
CA LEU A 640 -34.11 4.30 63.75
C LEU A 640 -33.16 3.57 64.73
N ASP A 641 -32.00 3.13 64.25
CA ASP A 641 -31.00 2.46 65.09
C ASP A 641 -30.28 3.45 66.02
N ALA A 642 -29.92 4.65 65.55
CA ALA A 642 -29.35 5.70 66.38
C ALA A 642 -30.30 6.12 67.49
N LEU A 643 -31.59 6.35 67.17
CA LEU A 643 -32.62 6.68 68.15
C LEU A 643 -32.84 5.54 69.16
N ARG A 644 -32.81 4.28 68.72
CA ARG A 644 -32.88 3.14 69.63
C ARG A 644 -31.69 3.12 70.60
N HIS A 645 -30.47 3.37 70.13
CA HIS A 645 -29.30 3.42 71.00
C HIS A 645 -29.41 4.52 72.05
N LEU A 646 -29.79 5.75 71.65
CA LEU A 646 -30.02 6.85 72.58
C LEU A 646 -31.08 6.49 73.64
N ARG A 647 -32.17 5.84 73.22
CA ARG A 647 -33.21 5.37 74.15
C ARG A 647 -32.72 4.25 75.08
N HIS A 648 -31.84 3.36 74.62
CA HIS A 648 -31.23 2.34 75.49
C HIS A 648 -30.27 2.95 76.53
N MET A 649 -29.66 4.10 76.23
CA MET A 649 -28.87 4.86 77.20
C MET A 649 -29.74 5.53 78.27
N GLY A 650 -31.06 5.61 78.06
CA GLY A 650 -32.02 6.25 78.95
C GLY A 650 -32.39 7.68 78.57
N ILE A 651 -31.99 8.15 77.39
CA ILE A 651 -32.36 9.47 76.87
C ILE A 651 -33.82 9.44 76.39
N ALA A 652 -34.60 10.46 76.77
CA ALA A 652 -35.97 10.62 76.29
C ALA A 652 -35.98 11.17 74.85
N ILE A 653 -36.92 10.71 74.03
CA ILE A 653 -37.05 11.15 72.64
C ILE A 653 -38.45 11.71 72.44
N SER A 654 -38.55 12.96 72.05
CA SER A 654 -39.81 13.61 71.75
C SER A 654 -39.96 13.94 70.27
N VAL A 655 -41.19 13.86 69.77
CA VAL A 655 -41.52 14.28 68.41
C VAL A 655 -42.11 15.68 68.46
N ASP A 656 -41.45 16.60 67.77
CA ASP A 656 -41.81 18.01 67.63
C ASP A 656 -42.71 18.27 66.41
N ASP A 657 -43.45 19.37 66.44
CA ASP A 657 -44.41 19.82 65.41
C ASP A 657 -45.47 18.77 65.01
N PHE A 658 -45.85 17.89 65.95
CA PHE A 658 -46.69 16.72 65.63
C PHE A 658 -48.10 17.11 65.17
N GLY A 659 -48.51 16.60 64.00
CA GLY A 659 -49.85 16.79 63.42
C GLY A 659 -49.89 17.79 62.26
N THR A 660 -48.79 18.52 62.02
CA THR A 660 -48.68 19.47 60.91
C THR A 660 -48.50 18.78 59.55
N HIS A 661 -48.07 17.52 59.54
CA HIS A 661 -47.85 16.70 58.34
C HIS A 661 -48.73 15.43 58.38
N TYR A 662 -48.83 14.71 57.25
CA TYR A 662 -49.62 13.47 57.15
C TYR A 662 -48.94 12.33 57.92
N SER A 663 -49.03 12.33 59.25
CA SER A 663 -48.44 11.29 60.08
C SER A 663 -49.15 9.96 59.82
N SER A 664 -48.42 8.96 59.32
CA SER A 664 -48.92 7.59 59.35
C SER A 664 -48.73 7.06 60.76
N LEU A 665 -49.83 6.86 61.51
CA LEU A 665 -49.87 6.25 62.85
C LEU A 665 -49.06 4.95 62.95
N SER A 666 -48.79 4.29 61.81
CA SER A 666 -47.92 3.13 61.72
C SER A 666 -46.46 3.39 62.14
N TYR A 667 -45.94 4.62 61.99
CA TYR A 667 -44.57 4.98 62.37
C TYR A 667 -44.42 5.23 63.87
N LEU A 668 -45.38 5.88 64.52
CA LEU A 668 -45.38 6.03 65.99
C LEU A 668 -45.24 4.70 66.72
N LYS A 669 -45.79 3.61 66.15
CA LYS A 669 -45.64 2.25 66.70
C LYS A 669 -44.20 1.70 66.62
N ARG A 670 -43.41 2.13 65.63
CA ARG A 670 -42.05 1.59 65.35
C ARG A 670 -40.95 2.39 66.05
N PHE A 671 -41.14 3.70 66.24
CA PHE A 671 -40.11 4.58 66.75
C PHE A 671 -40.04 4.57 68.29
N PRO A 672 -38.84 4.69 68.88
CA PRO A 672 -38.64 4.66 70.33
C PRO A 672 -38.99 6.01 71.01
N VAL A 673 -40.08 6.65 70.60
CA VAL A 673 -40.55 7.93 71.13
C VAL A 673 -41.14 7.75 72.53
N THR A 674 -40.93 8.74 73.40
CA THR A 674 -41.47 8.78 74.77
C THR A 674 -42.46 9.92 74.96
N LYS A 675 -42.38 10.99 74.17
CA LYS A 675 -43.22 12.19 74.31
C LYS A 675 -43.61 12.77 72.93
N ILE A 676 -44.79 13.37 72.86
CA ILE A 676 -45.28 14.12 71.69
C ILE A 676 -45.42 15.59 72.09
N LYS A 677 -44.86 16.49 71.28
CA LYS A 677 -45.05 17.93 71.40
C LYS A 677 -46.09 18.38 70.37
N LEU A 678 -47.20 18.91 70.85
CA LEU A 678 -48.29 19.41 70.01
C LEU A 678 -47.94 20.82 69.50
N ASP A 679 -47.93 20.98 68.17
CA ASP A 679 -47.57 22.24 67.52
C ASP A 679 -48.49 23.40 67.92
N GLN A 680 -47.88 24.59 68.06
CA GLN A 680 -48.56 25.84 68.36
C GLN A 680 -49.68 26.19 67.36
N SER A 681 -49.62 25.72 66.11
CA SER A 681 -50.61 26.00 65.07
C SER A 681 -51.99 25.49 65.47
N PHE A 682 -52.06 24.33 66.10
CA PHE A 682 -53.30 23.74 66.61
C PHE A 682 -53.76 24.44 67.89
N VAL A 683 -52.82 24.78 68.77
CA VAL A 683 -53.11 25.45 70.06
C VAL A 683 -53.68 26.85 69.85
N ARG A 684 -53.22 27.60 68.83
CA ARG A 684 -53.78 28.90 68.46
C ARG A 684 -55.26 28.82 68.05
N GLY A 685 -55.64 27.75 67.36
CA GLY A 685 -57.01 27.54 66.84
C GLY A 685 -58.05 27.15 67.89
N VAL A 686 -57.64 26.82 69.12
CA VAL A 686 -58.53 26.36 70.20
C VAL A 686 -59.71 27.30 70.44
N GLN A 687 -59.62 28.60 70.19
CA GLN A 687 -60.75 29.52 70.43
C GLN A 687 -61.74 29.64 69.26
N SER A 688 -61.34 29.32 68.03
CA SER A 688 -62.07 29.71 66.82
C SER A 688 -62.35 28.59 65.83
N ASP A 689 -61.68 27.44 65.94
CA ASP A 689 -61.83 26.33 65.00
C ASP A 689 -62.18 25.01 65.71
N ASP A 690 -63.40 24.52 65.43
CA ASP A 690 -63.88 23.22 65.93
C ASP A 690 -63.04 22.04 65.39
N LYS A 691 -62.39 22.20 64.22
CA LYS A 691 -61.51 21.17 63.65
C LYS A 691 -60.21 21.05 64.44
N ASP A 692 -59.60 22.17 64.81
CA ASP A 692 -58.38 22.16 65.64
C ASP A 692 -58.68 21.55 67.02
N ARG A 693 -59.83 21.89 67.63
CA ARG A 693 -60.30 21.25 68.86
C ARG A 693 -60.45 19.73 68.71
N ALA A 694 -61.07 19.28 67.61
CA ALA A 694 -61.25 17.85 67.35
C ALA A 694 -59.93 17.13 67.11
N MET A 695 -58.99 17.78 66.40
CA MET A 695 -57.67 17.22 66.12
C MET A 695 -56.84 17.09 67.40
N ILE A 696 -56.82 18.11 68.25
CA ILE A 696 -56.14 18.06 69.56
C ILE A 696 -56.64 16.88 70.39
N LYS A 697 -57.97 16.68 70.48
CA LYS A 697 -58.56 15.53 71.19
C LYS A 697 -58.13 14.19 70.59
N ALA A 698 -58.06 14.11 69.26
CA ALA A 698 -57.61 12.90 68.58
C ALA A 698 -56.12 12.61 68.86
N ILE A 699 -55.26 13.64 68.81
CA ILE A 699 -53.82 13.51 69.10
C ILE A 699 -53.60 13.07 70.55
N ILE A 700 -54.30 13.69 71.51
CA ILE A 700 -54.22 13.28 72.93
C ILE A 700 -54.66 11.83 73.10
N SER A 701 -55.75 11.42 72.45
CA SER A 701 -56.23 10.03 72.50
C SER A 701 -55.22 9.03 71.91
N VAL A 702 -54.55 9.40 70.81
CA VAL A 702 -53.45 8.61 70.22
C VAL A 702 -52.29 8.52 71.19
N ALA A 703 -51.81 9.64 71.73
CA ALA A 703 -50.70 9.66 72.69
C ALA A 703 -50.97 8.74 73.90
N ASN A 704 -52.17 8.86 74.49
CA ASN A 704 -52.60 8.01 75.61
C ASN A 704 -52.64 6.52 75.24
N SER A 705 -53.13 6.18 74.03
CA SER A 705 -53.21 4.80 73.54
C SER A 705 -51.82 4.17 73.36
N PHE A 706 -50.82 4.97 73.01
CA PHE A 706 -49.42 4.55 72.87
C PHE A 706 -48.60 4.74 74.16
N GLN A 707 -49.23 5.17 75.27
CA GLN A 707 -48.56 5.47 76.54
C GLN A 707 -47.43 6.51 76.40
N LEU A 708 -47.62 7.48 75.51
CA LEU A 708 -46.70 8.59 75.29
C LEU A 708 -47.10 9.78 76.16
N GLU A 709 -46.11 10.49 76.70
CA GLU A 709 -46.36 11.80 77.31
C GLU A 709 -46.75 12.81 76.23
N ILE A 710 -47.55 13.81 76.59
CA ILE A 710 -47.93 14.89 75.69
C ILE A 710 -47.67 16.23 76.35
N ILE A 711 -47.05 17.13 75.60
CA ILE A 711 -46.83 18.53 75.96
C ILE A 711 -47.38 19.43 74.85
N ALA A 712 -48.09 20.50 75.21
CA ALA A 712 -48.58 21.47 74.24
C ALA A 712 -47.70 22.71 74.17
N GLU A 713 -47.33 23.09 72.95
CA GLU A 713 -46.48 24.24 72.68
C GLU A 713 -47.26 25.49 72.30
N GLY A 714 -46.64 26.65 72.50
CA GLY A 714 -47.22 27.93 72.10
C GLY A 714 -48.51 28.29 72.85
N VAL A 715 -48.67 27.83 74.08
CA VAL A 715 -49.80 28.22 74.94
C VAL A 715 -49.63 29.68 75.38
N GLU A 716 -50.54 30.56 74.95
CA GLU A 716 -50.48 32.00 75.17
C GLU A 716 -51.59 32.51 76.12
N THR A 717 -52.72 31.80 76.24
CA THR A 717 -53.86 32.22 77.07
C THR A 717 -54.31 31.17 78.10
N GLU A 718 -55.07 31.63 79.11
CA GLU A 718 -55.62 30.77 80.17
C GLU A 718 -56.66 29.79 79.63
N GLU A 719 -57.46 30.20 78.65
CA GLU A 719 -58.48 29.35 78.03
C GLU A 719 -57.85 28.20 77.23
N GLN A 720 -56.72 28.45 76.55
CA GLN A 720 -55.96 27.41 75.88
C GLN A 720 -55.41 26.39 76.89
N ALA A 721 -54.82 26.87 77.99
CA ALA A 721 -54.32 26.02 79.05
C ALA A 721 -55.43 25.18 79.70
N SER A 722 -56.58 25.79 79.99
CA SER A 722 -57.75 25.13 80.59
C SER A 722 -58.28 24.02 79.68
N PHE A 723 -58.50 24.32 78.40
CA PHE A 723 -58.96 23.32 77.42
C PHE A 723 -57.99 22.13 77.29
N LEU A 724 -56.68 22.39 77.25
CA LEU A 724 -55.67 21.33 77.14
C LEU A 724 -55.69 20.42 78.37
N VAL A 725 -55.76 20.99 79.57
CA VAL A 725 -55.79 20.24 80.83
C VAL A 725 -57.09 19.42 80.96
N GLU A 726 -58.25 19.99 80.67
CA GLU A 726 -59.55 19.30 80.67
C GLU A 726 -59.59 18.09 79.73
N ASN A 727 -58.87 18.15 78.62
CA ASN A 727 -58.81 17.07 77.63
C ASN A 727 -57.63 16.10 77.85
N GLY A 728 -56.88 16.24 78.96
CA GLY A 728 -55.86 15.28 79.40
C GLY A 728 -54.41 15.66 79.07
N CYS A 729 -54.14 16.83 78.50
CA CYS A 729 -52.79 17.35 78.28
C CYS A 729 -52.33 18.20 79.49
N ARG A 730 -51.51 17.59 80.36
CA ARG A 730 -51.09 18.18 81.65
C ARG A 730 -49.81 19.01 81.58
N GLN A 731 -48.96 18.74 80.58
CA GLN A 731 -47.69 19.46 80.39
C GLN A 731 -47.89 20.54 79.34
N ILE A 732 -47.45 21.75 79.63
CA ILE A 732 -47.56 22.87 78.69
C ILE A 732 -46.30 23.74 78.66
N GLN A 733 -46.07 24.32 77.50
CA GLN A 733 -45.00 25.26 77.22
C GLN A 733 -45.54 26.42 76.39
N GLY A 734 -45.25 27.65 76.82
CA GLY A 734 -45.70 28.83 76.08
C GLY A 734 -45.66 30.11 76.89
N TYR A 735 -45.96 31.21 76.22
CA TYR A 735 -45.83 32.57 76.77
C TYR A 735 -46.80 32.88 77.91
N TYR A 736 -47.89 32.10 78.05
CA TYR A 736 -48.79 32.23 79.19
C TYR A 736 -48.05 32.04 80.53
N PHE A 737 -47.20 31.02 80.61
CA PHE A 737 -46.34 30.80 81.76
C PHE A 737 -45.05 31.61 81.63
N PHE A 738 -44.24 31.30 80.62
CA PHE A 738 -42.87 31.79 80.50
C PHE A 738 -42.44 31.98 79.04
N ARG A 739 -41.81 33.12 78.78
CA ARG A 739 -41.03 33.35 77.55
C ARG A 739 -39.65 32.70 77.68
N PRO A 740 -38.99 32.36 76.56
CA PRO A 740 -37.58 31.97 76.57
C PRO A 740 -36.73 33.03 77.28
N MET A 741 -35.90 32.60 78.22
CA MET A 741 -35.18 33.48 79.14
C MET A 741 -33.76 33.00 79.39
N SER A 742 -32.90 33.86 79.96
CA SER A 742 -31.51 33.46 80.25
C SER A 742 -31.44 32.44 81.38
N ALA A 743 -30.30 31.76 81.52
CA ALA A 743 -30.10 30.76 82.58
C ALA A 743 -30.30 31.36 83.99
N GLU A 744 -29.90 32.61 84.19
CA GLU A 744 -30.06 33.33 85.45
C GLU A 744 -31.54 33.61 85.76
N GLN A 745 -32.32 33.96 84.73
CA GLN A 745 -33.75 34.23 84.87
C GLN A 745 -34.53 32.95 85.20
N VAL A 746 -34.19 31.82 84.57
CA VAL A 746 -34.79 30.52 84.91
C VAL A 746 -34.60 30.20 86.39
N MET A 747 -33.41 30.42 86.94
CA MET A 747 -33.14 30.16 88.36
C MET A 747 -33.97 31.02 89.32
N VAL A 748 -34.33 32.24 88.93
CA VAL A 748 -35.23 33.09 89.71
C VAL A 748 -36.64 32.51 89.71
N VAL A 749 -37.12 32.11 88.54
CA VAL A 749 -38.47 31.58 88.34
C VAL A 749 -38.66 30.21 89.01
N LEU A 750 -37.65 29.34 88.99
CA LEU A 750 -37.69 28.03 89.64
C LEU A 750 -37.93 28.11 91.16
N LYS A 751 -37.67 29.27 91.78
CA LYS A 751 -37.92 29.52 93.21
C LYS A 751 -39.29 30.15 93.50
N GLN A 752 -40.07 30.50 92.47
CA GLN A 752 -41.37 31.14 92.59
C GLN A 752 -42.51 30.10 92.62
N SER A 753 -43.58 30.38 93.38
CA SER A 753 -44.78 29.53 93.42
C SER A 753 -45.67 29.82 92.21
N LEU A 754 -46.03 28.77 91.46
CA LEU A 754 -46.91 28.87 90.28
C LEU A 754 -48.40 28.88 90.61
N ARG A 755 -48.80 28.65 91.87
CA ARG A 755 -50.21 28.56 92.29
C ARG A 755 -51.11 29.72 91.81
N PRO A 756 -50.67 31.00 91.82
CA PRO A 756 -51.52 32.10 91.36
C PRO A 756 -51.87 32.07 89.86
N LYS A 757 -51.12 31.34 89.03
CA LYS A 757 -51.38 31.20 87.58
C LYS A 757 -52.23 29.97 87.23
N LEU A 758 -52.58 29.15 88.22
CA LEU A 758 -53.30 27.89 88.03
C LEU A 758 -54.73 27.96 88.60
N VAL A 759 -55.27 29.17 88.76
CA VAL A 759 -56.59 29.40 89.37
C VAL A 759 -57.71 28.71 88.60
N PHE A 760 -57.58 28.57 87.28
CA PHE A 760 -58.50 27.77 86.46
C PHE A 760 -58.63 26.30 86.90
N MET A 761 -57.63 25.75 87.60
CA MET A 761 -57.67 24.36 88.09
C MET A 761 -58.52 24.20 89.35
N GLU A 762 -58.69 25.24 90.16
CA GLU A 762 -59.56 25.21 91.35
C GLU A 762 -61.05 25.14 90.95
N VAL A 763 -61.40 25.68 89.79
CA VAL A 763 -62.77 25.61 89.24
C VAL A 763 -63.05 24.24 88.62
N ALA A 764 -62.07 23.60 87.98
CA ALA A 764 -62.22 22.28 87.38
C ALA A 764 -62.39 21.16 88.42
N ALA A 765 -61.69 21.24 89.56
CA ALA A 765 -61.81 20.23 90.63
C ALA A 765 -63.14 20.29 91.40
N ALA A 766 -63.86 21.42 91.38
CA ALA A 766 -65.17 21.54 92.03
C ALA A 766 -66.33 20.88 91.24
N GLY A 767 -66.06 20.39 90.02
CA GLY A 767 -67.05 19.73 89.16
C GLY A 767 -67.07 18.19 89.26
N GLU A 768 -66.21 17.57 90.06
CA GLU A 768 -66.11 16.09 90.20
C GLU A 768 -66.76 15.53 91.50
N GLU A 769 -67.48 16.35 92.29
CA GLU A 769 -68.21 15.89 93.50
C GLU A 769 -69.77 15.88 93.38
N GLU A 770 -70.36 15.91 92.17
CA GLU A 770 -71.81 15.65 91.98
C GLU A 770 -72.14 14.31 91.29
#